data_AF-A0A959AEH5-F1
#
_entry.id   AF-A0A959AEH5-F1
#
_cell.length_a   1.000
_cell.length_b   1.000
_cell.length_c   1.000
_cell.angle_alpha   90.00
_cell.angle_beta   90.00
_cell.angle_gamma   90.00
#
_symmetry.space_group_name_H-M   'P 1'
#
loop_
_entity.id
_entity.type
_entity.pdbx_description
1 polymer ?
#
loop_
_entity_poly.entity_id
_entity_poly.type
_entity_poly.pdbx_seq_one_letter_code
_entity_poly.pdbx_strand_id
1 'polypeptide(L)'
;MTKTSINLPRRYPGLRPFERSQQAVFHGRQEDVQRLSNLILRERLVVLFAKSGIGKTSLLQAGVAPELERHDYVPIMLRTERSDKMILDSLDSILRNTPHVSGRNTTGERPGKHVSLWEQMKRLEFDLKGLPATPVLVFDQFEETFTLSHAEISRRQFLTELADLANGTMPEDLRSDLLQSFQSGEIDMETMRWWEETPDVRIVLSIRSDFLHMIDGMSDIIPGILKNRYQLLPLNREKAQTAIVMPARAAGEFSSPVFQYSEEALSEMIDFLAGNMVEGKDDREDDNPLLKKKDEIEAVNLQIVCMDVEEKIIDYQQAAEFEVTPPFYDGKEGLKSSIRNFYANQLDNFPKAYIDRIQQKSQQFASQSEQDLELIKMDVADLRELARRLIEESLITPGNRRNSVVDDTLLDEYDVTIDFLNTLVDKSRLLRKEPRLDDFYYEISHDTLLPAIIESRNKRRYKEEAEREKAAYEARIAEEAARREEVEKELRATRRQRRMARIAALTSTITLLVSMAFGAWFIRDYINSSLRQLRAAERNVYIEQYDAALNGYDELLQHENRVWILRNSTPPKEVADEKAVAETLNVAYRHSILALSNADSLMFTDNYAEALTAYRAAIDETRLYHTMVTENLLLIPGNKLVPRVDTSLIMNRLRLLENRRGNALKILIREFKISQKDYEVFNEAEVWGQALTRLQQMQDILPEHPEDQHALQDELQLNTPISQYLDQKLDACKRKLR
;
A
#
# COMPACT_ATOMS: atom_id res chain seq x y z
N MET A 1 -22.81 29.38 -15.05
CA MET A 1 -21.82 30.45 -15.33
C MET A 1 -20.46 29.77 -15.49
N THR A 2 -19.99 29.73 -16.71
CA THR A 2 -18.73 29.16 -17.20
C THR A 2 -17.55 29.96 -16.65
N LYS A 3 -16.82 29.41 -15.67
CA LYS A 3 -15.50 29.93 -15.32
C LYS A 3 -14.51 29.39 -16.35
N THR A 4 -14.19 30.23 -17.34
CA THR A 4 -12.96 30.13 -18.11
C THR A 4 -11.81 30.36 -17.12
N SER A 5 -11.35 29.30 -16.46
CA SER A 5 -10.16 29.36 -15.61
C SER A 5 -8.96 29.61 -16.52
N ILE A 6 -8.40 30.81 -16.45
CA ILE A 6 -7.05 31.09 -16.94
C ILE A 6 -6.15 30.00 -16.37
N ASN A 7 -5.47 29.25 -17.24
CA ASN A 7 -4.65 28.10 -16.86
C ASN A 7 -3.32 28.61 -16.26
N LEU A 8 -3.40 29.20 -15.05
CA LEU A 8 -2.27 29.82 -14.37
C LEU A 8 -1.24 28.76 -13.97
N PRO A 9 0.07 29.07 -14.01
CA PRO A 9 1.11 28.13 -13.62
C PRO A 9 0.99 27.74 -12.13
N ARG A 10 1.42 26.53 -11.79
CA ARG A 10 1.60 26.08 -10.39
C ARG A 10 2.96 26.54 -9.87
N ARG A 11 3.06 26.76 -8.57
CA ARG A 11 4.32 27.10 -7.89
C ARG A 11 5.25 25.88 -7.82
N TYR A 12 4.68 24.70 -7.63
CA TYR A 12 5.40 23.42 -7.65
C TYR A 12 4.97 22.61 -8.88
N PRO A 13 5.84 22.44 -9.90
CA PRO A 13 5.49 21.75 -11.14
C PRO A 13 5.36 20.22 -11.02
N GLY A 14 5.67 19.65 -9.84
CA GLY A 14 5.62 18.20 -9.60
C GLY A 14 6.77 17.48 -10.32
N LEU A 15 6.44 16.48 -11.15
CA LEU A 15 7.43 15.73 -11.93
C LEU A 15 7.94 16.47 -13.17
N ARG A 16 7.31 17.59 -13.55
CA ARG A 16 7.77 18.37 -14.69
C ARG A 16 9.03 19.17 -14.30
N PRO A 17 10.05 19.24 -15.18
CA PRO A 17 11.16 20.14 -14.93
C PRO A 17 10.67 21.58 -14.88
N PHE A 18 11.35 22.43 -14.10
CA PHE A 18 11.08 23.86 -14.13
C PHE A 18 11.54 24.44 -15.48
N GLU A 19 10.64 25.15 -16.14
CA GLU A 19 10.94 25.83 -17.40
C GLU A 19 11.66 27.17 -17.15
N ARG A 20 12.28 27.74 -18.20
CA ARG A 20 12.97 29.04 -18.15
C ARG A 20 12.08 30.17 -17.63
N SER A 21 10.79 30.15 -17.99
CA SER A 21 9.77 31.10 -17.52
C SER A 21 9.49 31.02 -16.02
N GLN A 22 9.83 29.89 -15.38
CA GLN A 22 9.57 29.60 -13.97
C GLN A 22 10.77 29.90 -13.07
N GLN A 23 11.78 30.63 -13.56
CA GLN A 23 12.97 31.02 -12.77
C GLN A 23 12.59 31.64 -11.41
N ALA A 24 11.54 32.45 -11.35
CA ALA A 24 11.12 33.14 -10.12
C ALA A 24 10.72 32.19 -8.98
N VAL A 25 10.33 30.96 -9.30
CA VAL A 25 9.94 29.92 -8.34
C VAL A 25 10.95 28.76 -8.27
N PHE A 26 12.10 28.87 -8.94
CA PHE A 26 13.16 27.85 -8.86
C PHE A 26 14.18 28.22 -7.77
N HIS A 27 14.12 27.52 -6.62
CA HIS A 27 14.91 27.83 -5.42
C HIS A 27 15.61 26.62 -4.81
N GLY A 28 16.58 26.86 -3.91
CA GLY A 28 17.37 25.83 -3.23
C GLY A 28 18.58 25.33 -4.02
N ARG A 29 18.80 25.84 -5.23
CA ARG A 29 19.89 25.44 -6.14
C ARG A 29 20.81 26.60 -6.54
N GLN A 30 20.73 27.75 -5.87
CA GLN A 30 21.48 28.96 -6.24
C GLN A 30 23.00 28.73 -6.29
N GLU A 31 23.55 28.01 -5.31
CA GLU A 31 24.98 27.67 -5.31
C GLU A 31 25.35 26.76 -6.49
N ASP A 32 24.52 25.76 -6.80
CA ASP A 32 24.73 24.85 -7.92
C ASP A 32 24.68 25.60 -9.26
N VAL A 33 23.72 26.51 -9.42
CA VAL A 33 23.59 27.40 -10.59
C VAL A 33 24.85 28.24 -10.75
N GLN A 34 25.32 28.90 -9.70
CA GLN A 34 26.51 29.76 -9.78
C GLN A 34 27.76 28.96 -10.14
N ARG A 35 27.97 27.82 -9.48
CA ARG A 35 29.17 27.00 -9.69
C ARG A 35 29.20 26.40 -11.08
N LEU A 36 28.08 25.87 -11.56
CA LEU A 36 27.98 25.31 -12.90
C LEU A 36 28.11 26.39 -13.97
N SER A 37 27.45 27.53 -13.81
CA SER A 37 27.57 28.66 -14.76
C SER A 37 29.01 29.16 -14.83
N ASN A 38 29.68 29.38 -13.69
CA ASN A 38 31.09 29.77 -13.64
C ASN A 38 32.02 28.75 -14.32
N LEU A 39 31.70 27.45 -14.24
CA LEU A 39 32.46 26.41 -14.91
C LEU A 39 32.26 26.48 -16.44
N ILE A 40 31.02 26.67 -16.90
CA ILE A 40 30.66 26.81 -18.32
C ILE A 40 31.30 28.06 -18.94
N LEU A 41 31.33 29.18 -18.21
CA LEU A 41 31.96 30.42 -18.67
C LEU A 41 33.48 30.25 -18.89
N ARG A 42 34.12 29.37 -18.12
CA ARG A 42 35.58 29.14 -18.17
C ARG A 42 35.97 28.08 -19.17
N GLU A 43 35.29 26.95 -19.15
CA GLU A 43 35.66 25.75 -19.89
C GLU A 43 34.91 25.67 -21.23
N ARG A 44 35.53 25.08 -22.26
CA ARG A 44 34.87 24.89 -23.57
C ARG A 44 33.82 23.79 -23.53
N LEU A 45 34.09 22.73 -22.76
CA LEU A 45 33.20 21.60 -22.57
C LEU A 45 33.07 21.27 -21.08
N VAL A 46 31.84 21.09 -20.63
CA VAL A 46 31.48 20.69 -19.26
C VAL A 46 30.55 19.48 -19.29
N VAL A 47 30.83 18.47 -18.47
CA VAL A 47 29.94 17.32 -18.27
C VAL A 47 29.19 17.47 -16.97
N LEU A 48 27.89 17.72 -17.04
CA LEU A 48 26.97 17.68 -15.89
C LEU A 48 26.47 16.25 -15.70
N PHE A 49 26.65 15.67 -14.51
CA PHE A 49 26.13 14.34 -14.23
C PHE A 49 25.44 14.23 -12.89
N ALA A 50 24.43 13.37 -12.82
CA ALA A 50 23.67 13.11 -11.60
C ALA A 50 22.85 11.82 -11.74
N LYS A 51 22.44 11.27 -10.60
CA LYS A 51 21.36 10.27 -10.55
C LYS A 51 20.07 10.81 -11.19
N SER A 52 19.16 9.91 -11.56
CA SER A 52 17.84 10.30 -12.03
C SER A 52 17.08 11.08 -10.94
N GLY A 53 16.17 11.98 -11.32
CA GLY A 53 15.30 12.69 -10.36
C GLY A 53 15.95 13.79 -9.50
N ILE A 54 17.25 14.05 -9.62
CA ILE A 54 17.95 15.10 -8.83
C ILE A 54 17.64 16.53 -9.31
N GLY A 55 17.15 16.68 -10.55
CA GLY A 55 16.75 17.97 -11.14
C GLY A 55 17.74 18.58 -12.13
N LYS A 56 18.49 17.77 -12.91
CA LYS A 56 19.44 18.25 -13.93
C LYS A 56 18.79 19.20 -14.95
N THR A 57 17.70 18.76 -15.58
CA THR A 57 16.97 19.56 -16.57
C THR A 57 16.44 20.86 -15.98
N SER A 58 15.84 20.82 -14.77
CA SER A 58 15.38 22.03 -14.07
C SER A 58 16.53 22.99 -13.75
N LEU A 59 17.68 22.47 -13.31
CA LEU A 59 18.87 23.27 -13.05
C LEU A 59 19.36 23.97 -14.32
N LEU A 60 19.43 23.25 -15.44
CA LEU A 60 19.85 23.79 -16.73
C LEU A 60 18.87 24.85 -17.26
N GLN A 61 17.57 24.56 -17.24
CA GLN A 61 16.54 25.41 -17.87
C GLN A 61 16.15 26.62 -17.02
N ALA A 62 15.84 26.43 -15.73
CA ALA A 62 15.33 27.50 -14.87
C ALA A 62 16.42 28.22 -14.08
N GLY A 63 17.60 27.61 -13.93
CA GLY A 63 18.72 28.16 -13.18
C GLY A 63 19.84 28.69 -14.07
N VAL A 64 20.56 27.78 -14.71
CA VAL A 64 21.79 28.06 -15.47
C VAL A 64 21.53 28.86 -16.73
N ALA A 65 20.51 28.53 -17.52
CA ALA A 65 20.22 29.26 -18.75
C ALA A 65 19.99 30.76 -18.51
N PRO A 66 19.09 31.17 -17.58
CA PRO A 66 18.94 32.57 -17.22
C PRO A 66 20.20 33.22 -16.64
N GLU A 67 21.05 32.46 -15.93
CA GLU A 67 22.30 32.99 -15.40
C GLU A 67 23.32 33.24 -16.52
N LEU A 68 23.48 32.31 -17.47
CA LEU A 68 24.33 32.46 -18.65
C LEU A 68 23.92 33.67 -19.50
N GLU A 69 22.62 33.89 -19.67
CA GLU A 69 22.08 35.04 -20.39
C GLU A 69 22.43 36.39 -19.77
N ARG A 70 22.70 36.45 -18.46
CA ARG A 70 23.18 37.67 -17.80
C ARG A 70 24.64 37.99 -18.14
N HIS A 71 25.38 37.00 -18.63
CA HIS A 71 26.78 37.12 -19.05
C HIS A 71 26.92 37.09 -20.58
N ASP A 72 25.85 37.41 -21.33
CA ASP A 72 25.82 37.44 -22.80
C ASP A 72 26.08 36.07 -23.46
N TYR A 73 25.62 34.98 -22.83
CA TYR A 73 25.63 33.65 -23.41
C TYR A 73 24.21 33.19 -23.78
N VAL A 74 24.04 32.55 -24.94
CA VAL A 74 22.75 32.03 -25.43
C VAL A 74 22.71 30.51 -25.26
N PRO A 75 22.00 29.99 -24.26
CA PRO A 75 21.81 28.56 -24.09
C PRO A 75 20.83 28.00 -25.13
N ILE A 76 21.29 27.02 -25.89
CA ILE A 76 20.51 26.27 -26.89
C ILE A 76 20.33 24.86 -26.35
N MET A 77 19.10 24.56 -25.93
CA MET A 77 18.75 23.25 -25.39
C MET A 77 18.58 22.26 -26.54
N LEU A 78 19.44 21.26 -26.57
CA LEU A 78 19.48 20.20 -27.57
C LEU A 78 19.16 18.87 -26.88
N ARG A 79 18.33 18.06 -27.55
CA ARG A 79 18.01 16.70 -27.13
C ARG A 79 17.84 15.83 -28.37
N THR A 80 18.43 14.64 -28.35
CA THR A 80 18.25 13.68 -29.45
C THR A 80 16.91 12.99 -29.30
N GLU A 81 16.10 13.00 -30.36
CA GLU A 81 14.82 12.31 -30.42
C GLU A 81 14.91 11.09 -31.34
N ARG A 82 14.04 10.08 -31.15
CA ARG A 82 13.94 8.97 -32.10
C ARG A 82 13.41 9.52 -33.43
N SER A 83 14.25 9.50 -34.46
CA SER A 83 13.90 9.90 -35.80
C SER A 83 14.56 9.00 -36.82
N ASP A 84 13.92 8.80 -37.97
CA ASP A 84 14.55 8.18 -39.13
C ASP A 84 15.57 9.13 -39.79
N LYS A 85 15.62 10.40 -39.35
CA LYS A 85 16.59 11.39 -39.80
C LYS A 85 17.93 11.21 -39.10
N MET A 86 19.00 11.68 -39.74
CA MET A 86 20.32 11.71 -39.11
C MET A 86 20.32 12.72 -37.95
N ILE A 87 21.15 12.44 -36.94
CA ILE A 87 21.27 13.29 -35.74
C ILE A 87 21.66 14.73 -36.13
N LEU A 88 22.62 14.86 -37.04
CA LEU A 88 23.11 16.16 -37.51
C LEU A 88 22.03 16.97 -38.24
N ASP A 89 21.17 16.33 -39.04
CA ASP A 89 20.05 17.01 -39.72
C ASP A 89 19.05 17.58 -38.71
N SER A 90 18.78 16.81 -37.65
CA SER A 90 17.88 17.23 -36.58
C SER A 90 18.46 18.42 -35.82
N LEU A 91 19.77 18.38 -35.49
CA LEU A 91 20.47 19.49 -34.85
C LEU A 91 20.51 20.74 -35.73
N ASP A 92 20.81 20.61 -37.03
CA ASP A 92 20.80 21.72 -37.99
C ASP A 92 19.42 22.41 -38.01
N SER A 93 18.34 21.62 -38.03
CA SER A 93 16.98 22.15 -37.99
C SER A 93 16.67 22.90 -36.70
N ILE A 94 17.14 22.44 -35.54
CA ILE A 94 16.94 23.11 -34.25
C ILE A 94 17.74 24.42 -34.21
N LEU A 95 19.01 24.39 -34.64
CA LEU A 95 19.88 25.56 -34.67
C LEU A 95 19.30 26.66 -35.56
N ARG A 96 18.84 26.33 -36.77
CA ARG A 96 18.25 27.30 -37.70
C ARG A 96 16.93 27.90 -37.21
N ASN A 97 16.15 27.15 -36.44
CA ASN A 97 14.86 27.60 -35.92
C ASN A 97 14.96 28.32 -34.57
N THR A 98 16.17 28.48 -34.01
CA THR A 98 16.36 29.12 -32.71
C THR A 98 16.18 30.65 -32.81
N PRO A 99 15.31 31.29 -32.00
CA PRO A 99 14.94 32.72 -32.12
C PRO A 99 16.05 33.77 -31.88
N HIS A 100 17.30 33.35 -31.74
CA HIS A 100 18.47 34.15 -31.34
C HIS A 100 19.62 34.02 -32.35
N VAL A 101 19.29 33.60 -33.57
CA VAL A 101 20.21 33.49 -34.71
C VAL A 101 19.88 34.62 -35.67
N SER A 102 20.52 35.78 -35.50
CA SER A 102 20.23 36.99 -36.30
C SER A 102 21.05 37.16 -37.57
N GLY A 103 22.10 36.36 -37.78
CA GLY A 103 23.01 36.53 -38.91
C GLY A 103 22.83 35.50 -40.01
N ARG A 104 22.49 35.94 -41.23
CA ARG A 104 22.68 35.16 -42.46
C ARG A 104 24.16 34.81 -42.62
N ASN A 105 24.44 33.56 -43.00
CA ASN A 105 25.75 33.06 -43.44
C ASN A 105 26.59 34.14 -44.16
N THR A 106 27.61 34.67 -43.49
CA THR A 106 28.44 35.79 -43.97
C THR A 106 29.52 35.36 -44.96
N THR A 107 29.68 34.06 -45.21
CA THR A 107 30.83 33.52 -45.98
C THR A 107 30.45 32.74 -47.25
N GLY A 108 29.18 32.77 -47.64
CA GLY A 108 28.67 32.07 -48.83
C GLY A 108 28.35 30.59 -48.60
N GLU A 109 27.54 30.03 -49.50
CA GLU A 109 27.19 28.61 -49.51
C GLU A 109 28.30 27.82 -50.24
N ARG A 110 28.63 26.61 -49.76
CA ARG A 110 29.46 25.62 -50.48
C ARG A 110 28.51 24.60 -51.11
N PRO A 111 28.02 24.82 -52.34
CA PRO A 111 26.93 24.02 -52.89
C PRO A 111 27.40 22.57 -53.10
N GLY A 112 26.63 21.61 -52.61
CA GLY A 112 26.91 20.18 -52.77
C GLY A 112 27.98 19.59 -51.84
N LYS A 113 28.47 20.35 -50.85
CA LYS A 113 29.38 19.83 -49.81
C LYS A 113 28.67 19.74 -48.45
N HIS A 114 29.05 18.75 -47.65
CA HIS A 114 28.55 18.57 -46.29
C HIS A 114 29.05 19.73 -45.40
N VAL A 115 28.14 20.37 -44.66
CA VAL A 115 28.48 21.43 -43.70
C VAL A 115 28.60 20.79 -42.33
N SER A 116 29.82 20.76 -41.79
CA SER A 116 30.05 20.21 -40.45
C SER A 116 29.47 21.10 -39.35
N LEU A 117 29.22 20.54 -38.17
CA LEU A 117 28.82 21.28 -36.97
C LEU A 117 29.83 22.39 -36.63
N TRP A 118 31.12 22.15 -36.81
CA TRP A 118 32.17 23.17 -36.63
C TRP A 118 31.98 24.35 -37.59
N GLU A 119 31.78 24.07 -38.89
CA GLU A 119 31.56 25.08 -39.93
C GLU A 119 30.27 25.86 -39.68
N GLN A 120 29.22 25.16 -39.27
CA GLN A 120 27.94 25.75 -38.93
C GLN A 120 28.08 26.73 -37.75
N MET A 121 28.68 26.30 -36.64
CA MET A 121 28.87 27.15 -35.47
C MET A 121 29.80 28.33 -35.73
N LYS A 122 30.76 28.21 -36.65
CA LYS A 122 31.63 29.30 -37.08
C LYS A 122 30.90 30.37 -37.90
N ARG A 123 29.89 29.95 -38.69
CA ARG A 123 29.12 30.81 -39.60
C ARG A 123 27.89 31.47 -38.98
N LEU A 124 27.33 30.86 -37.94
CA LEU A 124 26.13 31.38 -37.27
C LEU A 124 26.52 32.51 -36.32
N GLU A 125 25.82 33.64 -36.42
CA GLU A 125 25.90 34.72 -35.44
C GLU A 125 24.74 34.60 -34.48
N PHE A 126 25.06 34.68 -33.19
CA PHE A 126 24.08 34.59 -32.11
C PHE A 126 23.96 35.94 -31.43
N ASP A 127 22.74 36.33 -31.13
CA ASP A 127 22.45 37.56 -30.39
C ASP A 127 21.46 37.31 -29.26
N LEU A 128 21.64 38.05 -28.19
CA LEU A 128 20.69 38.10 -27.09
C LEU A 128 20.18 39.53 -26.95
N LYS A 129 18.89 39.74 -27.25
CA LYS A 129 18.26 41.06 -27.23
C LYS A 129 18.95 42.07 -28.18
N GLY A 130 19.45 41.60 -29.33
CA GLY A 130 20.10 42.43 -30.34
C GLY A 130 21.57 42.74 -30.07
N LEU A 131 22.19 42.13 -29.05
CA LEU A 131 23.63 42.24 -28.76
C LEU A 131 24.34 40.92 -29.08
N PRO A 132 25.57 40.94 -29.63
CA PRO A 132 26.35 39.72 -29.88
C PRO A 132 26.49 38.89 -28.61
N ALA A 133 26.27 37.59 -28.72
CA ALA A 133 26.27 36.68 -27.60
C ALA A 133 26.92 35.33 -27.95
N THR A 134 27.54 34.67 -26.99
CA THR A 134 28.24 33.40 -27.22
C THR A 134 27.28 32.22 -27.08
N PRO A 135 27.15 31.31 -28.07
CA PRO A 135 26.27 30.16 -27.98
C PRO A 135 26.77 29.13 -26.95
N VAL A 136 25.82 28.54 -26.22
CA VAL A 136 26.06 27.40 -25.32
C VAL A 136 25.19 26.24 -25.77
N LEU A 137 25.79 25.24 -26.40
CA LEU A 137 25.10 24.02 -26.80
C LEU A 137 24.91 23.12 -25.58
N VAL A 138 23.67 23.03 -25.10
CA VAL A 138 23.31 22.24 -23.93
C VAL A 138 22.64 20.95 -24.40
N PHE A 139 23.41 19.87 -24.47
CA PHE A 139 22.89 18.54 -24.77
C PHE A 139 22.32 17.92 -23.48
N ASP A 140 21.00 18.02 -23.30
CA ASP A 140 20.33 17.37 -22.17
C ASP A 140 20.00 15.91 -22.49
N GLN A 141 20.13 15.05 -21.48
CA GLN A 141 20.01 13.59 -21.61
C GLN A 141 20.91 13.01 -22.71
N PHE A 142 22.18 13.42 -22.73
CA PHE A 142 23.15 13.05 -23.76
C PHE A 142 23.34 11.53 -23.90
N GLU A 143 23.02 10.74 -22.87
CA GLU A 143 22.96 9.28 -22.98
C GLU A 143 22.09 8.79 -24.16
N GLU A 144 21.05 9.55 -24.52
CA GLU A 144 20.13 9.23 -25.62
C GLU A 144 20.85 9.09 -26.97
N THR A 145 21.96 9.80 -27.17
CA THR A 145 22.81 9.67 -28.38
C THR A 145 23.30 8.22 -28.60
N PHE A 146 23.58 7.51 -27.50
CA PHE A 146 24.17 6.18 -27.58
C PHE A 146 23.13 5.06 -27.49
N THR A 147 22.03 5.34 -26.80
CA THR A 147 21.01 4.36 -26.47
C THR A 147 19.85 4.32 -27.47
N LEU A 148 19.52 5.44 -28.13
CA LEU A 148 18.48 5.48 -29.16
C LEU A 148 18.98 4.81 -30.44
N SER A 149 18.12 4.01 -31.10
CA SER A 149 18.42 3.39 -32.40
C SER A 149 18.60 4.46 -33.48
N HIS A 150 19.86 4.82 -33.73
CA HIS A 150 20.30 5.58 -34.88
C HIS A 150 21.23 4.69 -35.69
N ALA A 151 21.27 4.88 -37.02
CA ALA A 151 22.27 4.21 -37.85
C ALA A 151 23.68 4.46 -37.27
N GLU A 152 24.49 3.41 -37.12
CA GLU A 152 25.82 3.50 -36.51
C GLU A 152 26.69 4.58 -37.18
N ILE A 153 26.50 4.74 -38.50
CA ILE A 153 27.13 5.79 -39.32
C ILE A 153 26.71 7.18 -38.84
N SER A 154 25.42 7.44 -38.65
CA SER A 154 24.91 8.74 -38.17
C SER A 154 25.46 9.07 -36.78
N ARG A 155 25.51 8.08 -35.87
CA ARG A 155 26.06 8.29 -34.52
C ARG A 155 27.55 8.61 -34.58
N ARG A 156 28.31 7.87 -35.36
CA ARG A 156 29.77 8.08 -35.51
C ARG A 156 30.09 9.44 -36.14
N GLN A 157 29.33 9.86 -37.15
CA GLN A 157 29.49 11.17 -37.76
C GLN A 157 29.22 12.29 -36.74
N PHE A 158 28.10 12.20 -36.02
CA PHE A 158 27.78 13.18 -34.98
C PHE A 158 28.87 13.27 -33.90
N LEU A 159 29.34 12.14 -33.37
CA LEU A 159 30.36 12.13 -32.32
C LEU A 159 31.70 12.68 -32.82
N THR A 160 32.07 12.40 -34.08
CA THR A 160 33.26 12.98 -34.71
C THR A 160 33.15 14.50 -34.80
N GLU A 161 32.04 15.03 -35.31
CA GLU A 161 31.87 16.48 -35.47
C GLU A 161 31.71 17.21 -34.14
N LEU A 162 31.07 16.58 -33.16
CA LEU A 162 31.04 17.09 -31.79
C LEU A 162 32.46 17.13 -31.19
N ALA A 163 33.31 16.16 -31.50
CA ALA A 163 34.70 16.13 -31.04
C ALA A 163 35.55 17.22 -31.71
N ASP A 164 35.42 17.42 -33.01
CA ASP A 164 36.06 18.52 -33.73
C ASP A 164 35.66 19.87 -33.13
N LEU A 165 34.35 20.05 -32.88
CA LEU A 165 33.85 21.24 -32.20
C LEU A 165 34.40 21.36 -30.78
N ALA A 166 34.35 20.31 -29.96
CA ALA A 166 34.79 20.35 -28.57
C ALA A 166 36.29 20.64 -28.43
N ASN A 167 37.11 20.08 -29.31
CA ASN A 167 38.56 20.30 -29.34
C ASN A 167 38.95 21.65 -29.98
N GLY A 168 38.03 22.28 -30.72
CA GLY A 168 38.33 23.48 -31.51
C GLY A 168 39.14 23.16 -32.76
N THR A 169 39.15 21.90 -33.20
CA THR A 169 39.88 21.44 -34.38
C THR A 169 39.02 21.66 -35.63
N MET A 170 39.55 22.38 -36.62
CA MET A 170 38.89 22.50 -37.93
C MET A 170 38.86 21.13 -38.63
N PRO A 171 37.70 20.66 -39.13
CA PRO A 171 37.62 19.40 -39.88
C PRO A 171 38.54 19.38 -41.10
N GLU A 172 39.21 18.25 -41.35
CA GLU A 172 40.24 18.13 -42.41
C GLU A 172 39.68 18.34 -43.82
N ASP A 173 38.44 17.94 -44.09
CA ASP A 173 37.79 18.18 -45.39
C ASP A 173 37.59 19.67 -45.66
N LEU A 174 37.18 20.43 -44.64
CA LEU A 174 37.05 21.89 -44.72
C LEU A 174 38.44 22.54 -44.87
N ARG A 175 39.42 22.10 -44.08
CA ARG A 175 40.78 22.61 -44.12
C ARG A 175 41.42 22.42 -45.49
N SER A 176 41.31 21.23 -46.06
CA SER A 176 41.88 20.88 -47.36
C SER A 176 41.28 21.73 -48.48
N ASP A 177 39.96 21.92 -48.45
CA ASP A 177 39.26 22.77 -49.42
C ASP A 177 39.67 24.25 -49.29
N LEU A 178 39.75 24.79 -48.07
CA LEU A 178 40.18 26.17 -47.85
C LEU A 178 41.63 26.38 -48.29
N LEU A 179 42.54 25.44 -48.01
CA LEU A 179 43.92 25.50 -48.47
C LEU A 179 44.02 25.49 -50.00
N GLN A 180 43.20 24.69 -50.67
CA GLN A 180 43.16 24.66 -52.13
C GLN A 180 42.65 25.99 -52.70
N SER A 181 41.56 26.54 -52.16
CA SER A 181 41.04 27.85 -52.55
C SER A 181 42.00 29.01 -52.23
N PHE A 182 42.79 28.91 -51.16
CA PHE A 182 43.82 29.90 -50.86
C PHE A 182 44.99 29.84 -51.86
N GLN A 183 45.42 28.62 -52.23
CA GLN A 183 46.47 28.41 -53.23
C GLN A 183 46.06 28.84 -54.64
N SER A 184 44.78 28.70 -55.00
CA SER A 184 44.24 29.19 -56.28
C SER A 184 43.99 30.69 -56.30
N GLY A 185 44.07 31.37 -55.15
CA GLY A 185 43.82 32.80 -55.00
C GLY A 185 42.34 33.19 -54.94
N GLU A 186 41.43 32.23 -54.71
CA GLU A 186 40.00 32.46 -54.56
C GLU A 186 39.65 33.12 -53.22
N ILE A 187 40.41 32.83 -52.16
CA ILE A 187 40.27 33.45 -50.84
C ILE A 187 41.56 34.19 -50.46
N ASP A 188 41.42 35.32 -49.78
CA ASP A 188 42.55 36.13 -49.31
C ASP A 188 43.08 35.67 -47.93
N MET A 189 44.20 36.25 -47.51
CA MET A 189 44.84 35.91 -46.23
C MET A 189 43.94 36.26 -45.03
N GLU A 190 43.13 37.32 -45.14
CA GLU A 190 42.24 37.76 -44.06
C GLU A 190 41.11 36.76 -43.84
N THR A 191 40.49 36.29 -44.92
CA THR A 191 39.47 35.23 -44.90
C THR A 191 40.05 33.92 -44.35
N MET A 192 41.27 33.54 -44.77
CA MET A 192 41.92 32.33 -44.26
C MET A 192 42.19 32.42 -42.74
N ARG A 193 42.67 33.57 -42.24
CA ARG A 193 42.87 33.79 -40.80
C ARG A 193 41.56 33.70 -40.02
N TRP A 194 40.48 34.27 -40.54
CA TRP A 194 39.17 34.17 -39.90
C TRP A 194 38.72 32.71 -39.77
N TRP A 195 38.97 31.87 -40.79
CA TRP A 195 38.69 30.43 -40.70
C TRP A 195 39.60 29.70 -39.72
N GLU A 196 40.88 30.06 -39.59
CA GLU A 196 41.79 29.45 -38.60
C GLU A 196 41.40 29.74 -37.15
N GLU A 197 40.68 30.83 -36.89
CA GLU A 197 40.16 31.14 -35.55
C GLU A 197 39.06 30.16 -35.13
N THR A 198 39.22 29.58 -33.94
CA THR A 198 38.27 28.62 -33.40
C THR A 198 36.92 29.29 -33.09
N PRO A 199 35.78 28.62 -33.38
CA PRO A 199 34.47 29.17 -33.06
C PRO A 199 34.31 29.29 -31.54
N ASP A 200 33.91 30.46 -31.06
CA ASP A 200 33.62 30.68 -29.64
C ASP A 200 32.24 30.09 -29.33
N VAL A 201 32.26 28.88 -28.77
CA VAL A 201 31.08 28.11 -28.39
C VAL A 201 31.39 27.36 -27.11
N ARG A 202 30.39 27.22 -26.25
CA ARG A 202 30.45 26.38 -25.05
C ARG A 202 29.58 25.15 -25.24
N ILE A 203 29.98 24.03 -24.66
CA ILE A 203 29.28 22.75 -24.77
C ILE A 203 29.02 22.22 -23.36
N VAL A 204 27.77 21.84 -23.11
CA VAL A 204 27.36 21.18 -21.87
C VAL A 204 26.76 19.83 -22.22
N LEU A 205 27.34 18.77 -21.70
CA LEU A 205 26.81 17.41 -21.82
C LEU A 205 26.18 17.02 -20.48
N SER A 206 24.84 16.97 -20.43
CA SER A 206 24.10 16.51 -19.26
C SER A 206 23.79 15.03 -19.40
N ILE A 207 24.27 14.23 -18.46
CA ILE A 207 24.16 12.77 -18.51
C ILE A 207 23.78 12.16 -17.16
N ARG A 208 23.16 10.98 -17.18
CA ARG A 208 23.03 10.14 -15.98
C ARG A 208 24.37 9.59 -15.49
N SER A 209 24.53 9.47 -14.17
CA SER A 209 25.72 8.88 -13.55
C SER A 209 26.04 7.47 -14.07
N ASP A 210 25.02 6.64 -14.33
CA ASP A 210 25.19 5.25 -14.78
C ASP A 210 25.78 5.14 -16.20
N PHE A 211 25.64 6.21 -16.99
CA PHE A 211 26.11 6.28 -18.37
C PHE A 211 27.46 7.01 -18.51
N LEU A 212 28.13 7.34 -17.39
CA LEU A 212 29.47 7.95 -17.43
C LEU A 212 30.51 7.09 -18.16
N HIS A 213 30.34 5.77 -18.19
CA HIS A 213 31.20 4.87 -18.94
C HIS A 213 31.16 5.14 -20.46
N MET A 214 30.06 5.69 -20.97
CA MET A 214 29.95 6.06 -22.39
C MET A 214 30.74 7.34 -22.70
N ILE A 215 30.81 8.26 -21.73
CA ILE A 215 31.65 9.46 -21.81
C ILE A 215 33.14 9.09 -21.75
N ASP A 216 33.50 8.10 -20.93
CA ASP A 216 34.87 7.56 -20.89
C ASP A 216 35.29 7.02 -22.26
N GLY A 217 34.40 6.31 -22.97
CA GLY A 217 34.65 5.87 -24.35
C GLY A 217 34.91 7.00 -25.36
N MET A 218 34.57 8.25 -25.03
CA MET A 218 34.88 9.42 -25.87
C MET A 218 36.22 10.08 -25.53
N SER A 219 36.93 9.65 -24.47
CA SER A 219 38.18 10.29 -24.04
C SER A 219 39.28 10.22 -25.09
N ASP A 220 39.21 9.23 -25.99
CA ASP A 220 40.16 9.04 -27.09
C ASP A 220 40.03 10.15 -28.15
N ILE A 221 38.80 10.61 -28.41
CA ILE A 221 38.50 11.63 -29.43
C ILE A 221 38.33 13.04 -28.84
N ILE A 222 37.98 13.16 -27.55
CA ILE A 222 37.91 14.44 -26.82
C ILE A 222 38.80 14.36 -25.58
N PRO A 223 40.11 14.63 -25.71
CA PRO A 223 41.04 14.60 -24.59
C PRO A 223 40.59 15.57 -23.48
N GLY A 224 40.37 15.05 -22.27
CA GLY A 224 39.95 15.86 -21.12
C GLY A 224 38.44 16.03 -20.94
N ILE A 225 37.60 15.30 -21.68
CA ILE A 225 36.13 15.27 -21.46
C ILE A 225 35.74 14.95 -20.01
N LEU A 226 36.55 14.14 -19.31
CA LEU A 226 36.36 13.78 -17.90
C LEU A 226 37.02 14.75 -16.90
N LYS A 227 37.73 15.78 -17.36
CA LYS A 227 38.40 16.75 -16.49
C LYS A 227 37.41 17.75 -15.89
N ASN A 228 36.51 18.27 -16.72
CA ASN A 228 35.60 19.36 -16.39
C ASN A 228 34.19 18.84 -16.08
N ARG A 229 34.06 18.08 -14.99
CA ARG A 229 32.80 17.45 -14.60
C ARG A 229 32.16 18.15 -13.41
N TYR A 230 30.84 18.30 -13.45
CA TYR A 230 30.04 18.77 -12.32
C TYR A 230 29.05 17.69 -11.90
N GLN A 231 29.19 17.20 -10.66
CA GLN A 231 28.22 16.28 -10.08
C GLN A 231 27.12 17.07 -9.37
N LEU A 232 25.88 16.93 -9.82
CA LEU A 232 24.74 17.45 -9.07
C LEU A 232 24.31 16.45 -8.00
N LEU A 233 24.36 16.89 -6.74
CA LEU A 233 23.99 16.09 -5.58
C LEU A 233 22.52 16.31 -5.17
N PRO A 234 21.93 15.40 -4.37
CA PRO A 234 20.64 15.64 -3.71
C PRO A 234 20.62 16.96 -2.92
N LEU A 235 19.41 17.48 -2.63
CA LEU A 235 19.26 18.66 -1.78
C LEU A 235 19.62 18.26 -0.35
N ASN A 236 20.35 19.11 0.37
CA ASN A 236 20.43 19.00 1.82
C ASN A 236 19.19 19.68 2.46
N ARG A 237 19.05 19.56 3.78
CA ARG A 237 17.89 20.11 4.50
C ARG A 237 17.69 21.62 4.30
N GLU A 238 18.76 22.41 4.32
CA GLU A 238 18.71 23.87 4.13
C GLU A 238 18.27 24.25 2.70
N LYS A 239 18.86 23.59 1.70
CA LYS A 239 18.50 23.75 0.29
C LYS A 239 17.05 23.32 0.04
N ALA A 240 16.60 22.22 0.67
CA ALA A 240 15.23 21.75 0.60
C ALA A 240 14.25 22.74 1.26
N GLN A 241 14.56 23.26 2.45
CA GLN A 241 13.77 24.30 3.10
C GLN A 241 13.56 25.50 2.19
N THR A 242 14.63 25.97 1.55
CA THR A 242 14.57 27.10 0.62
C THR A 242 13.70 26.77 -0.60
N ALA A 243 13.84 25.56 -1.15
CA ALA A 243 13.03 25.06 -2.27
C ALA A 243 11.54 24.86 -1.92
N ILE A 244 11.21 24.66 -0.64
CA ILE A 244 9.82 24.58 -0.16
C ILE A 244 9.26 25.97 0.10
N VAL A 245 9.94 26.82 0.86
CA VAL A 245 9.36 28.08 1.36
C VAL A 245 9.28 29.17 0.29
N MET A 246 10.31 29.32 -0.54
CA MET A 246 10.41 30.45 -1.46
C MET A 246 9.35 30.43 -2.57
N PRO A 247 9.01 29.28 -3.21
CA PRO A 247 7.94 29.24 -4.21
C PRO A 247 6.56 29.60 -3.64
N ALA A 248 6.24 29.17 -2.40
CA ALA A 248 4.99 29.51 -1.71
C ALA A 248 4.82 31.03 -1.51
N ARG A 249 5.94 31.73 -1.27
CA ARG A 249 6.00 33.18 -1.04
C ARG A 249 6.12 34.02 -2.30
N ALA A 250 6.34 33.41 -3.47
CA ALA A 250 6.60 34.15 -4.70
C ALA A 250 5.37 35.00 -5.11
N ALA A 251 5.57 36.30 -5.37
CA ALA A 251 4.53 37.12 -5.95
C ALA A 251 4.32 36.77 -7.43
N GLY A 252 3.09 36.83 -7.92
CA GLY A 252 2.76 36.58 -9.33
C GLY A 252 1.38 35.94 -9.53
N GLU A 253 1.01 35.77 -10.79
CA GLU A 253 -0.22 35.08 -11.19
C GLU A 253 0.01 33.56 -11.18
N PHE A 254 -0.30 32.91 -10.06
CA PHE A 254 -0.24 31.47 -9.89
C PHE A 254 -1.63 30.87 -9.64
N SER A 255 -1.78 29.57 -9.88
CA SER A 255 -3.01 28.84 -9.57
C SER A 255 -3.41 28.94 -8.08
N SER A 256 -2.42 29.04 -7.19
CA SER A 256 -2.60 29.19 -5.75
C SER A 256 -2.29 30.63 -5.29
N PRO A 257 -2.98 31.15 -4.26
CA PRO A 257 -2.57 32.39 -3.60
C PRO A 257 -1.18 32.24 -2.96
N VAL A 258 -0.59 33.34 -2.47
CA VAL A 258 0.63 33.27 -1.66
C VAL A 258 0.30 32.60 -0.33
N PHE A 259 1.16 31.71 0.17
CA PHE A 259 0.99 31.01 1.45
C PHE A 259 2.34 30.78 2.16
N GLN A 260 2.28 30.32 3.40
CA GLN A 260 3.45 30.08 4.25
C GLN A 260 3.36 28.70 4.92
N TYR A 261 4.46 28.22 5.46
CA TYR A 261 4.52 27.00 6.25
C TYR A 261 4.90 27.35 7.69
N SER A 262 4.18 26.78 8.65
CA SER A 262 4.60 26.80 10.06
C SER A 262 5.93 26.08 10.25
N GLU A 263 6.66 26.41 11.31
CA GLU A 263 7.94 25.74 11.62
C GLU A 263 7.73 24.23 11.86
N GLU A 264 6.63 23.84 12.50
CA GLU A 264 6.32 22.42 12.72
C GLU A 264 6.05 21.68 11.41
N ALA A 265 5.25 22.26 10.50
CA ALA A 265 4.98 21.67 9.19
C ALA A 265 6.26 21.49 8.37
N LEU A 266 7.07 22.54 8.32
CA LEU A 266 8.31 22.53 7.55
C LEU A 266 9.30 21.47 8.09
N SER A 267 9.47 21.40 9.41
CA SER A 267 10.33 20.39 10.03
C SER A 267 9.84 18.97 9.72
N GLU A 268 8.54 18.72 9.86
CA GLU A 268 7.96 17.40 9.60
C GLU A 268 8.08 16.99 8.13
N MET A 269 7.83 17.91 7.19
CA MET A 269 8.00 17.67 5.76
C MET A 269 9.45 17.35 5.40
N ILE A 270 10.42 18.09 5.92
CA ILE A 270 11.84 17.82 5.67
C ILE A 270 12.27 16.49 6.31
N ASP A 271 11.82 16.18 7.52
CA ASP A 271 12.09 14.89 8.18
C ASP A 271 11.49 13.70 7.44
N PHE A 272 10.32 13.89 6.84
CA PHE A 272 9.69 12.89 5.98
C PHE A 272 10.49 12.68 4.69
N LEU A 273 10.86 13.77 4.02
CA LEU A 273 11.59 13.75 2.74
C LEU A 273 13.02 13.22 2.86
N ALA A 274 13.67 13.41 4.01
CA ALA A 274 15.03 12.94 4.27
C ALA A 274 15.12 11.44 4.60
N GLY A 275 14.02 10.69 4.48
CA GLY A 275 14.05 9.23 4.48
C GLY A 275 13.85 8.56 5.84
N ASN A 276 13.15 9.18 6.80
CA ASN A 276 12.64 8.47 7.99
C ASN A 276 11.49 7.47 7.65
N MET A 277 11.48 6.92 6.43
CA MET A 277 10.43 6.10 5.82
C MET A 277 10.81 4.63 5.61
N VAL A 278 11.93 4.15 6.17
CA VAL A 278 12.29 2.72 6.11
C VAL A 278 12.43 2.14 7.52
N GLU A 279 11.30 1.75 8.10
CA GLU A 279 11.28 0.63 9.04
C GLU A 279 11.52 -0.65 8.22
N GLY A 280 12.78 -1.07 8.08
CA GLY A 280 13.09 -2.38 7.50
C GLY A 280 14.42 -2.50 6.76
N LYS A 281 15.45 -2.99 7.48
CA LYS A 281 16.64 -3.71 6.99
C LYS A 281 17.45 -3.06 5.86
N ASP A 282 18.41 -2.22 6.26
CA ASP A 282 19.81 -2.40 5.86
C ASP A 282 20.67 -1.63 6.88
N ASP A 283 20.88 -2.22 8.07
CA ASP A 283 21.96 -1.82 8.99
C ASP A 283 23.29 -2.30 8.40
N ARG A 284 23.68 -1.73 7.27
CA ARG A 284 25.09 -1.63 6.92
C ARG A 284 25.52 -0.25 7.35
N GLU A 285 26.20 -0.20 8.49
CA GLU A 285 27.09 0.91 8.82
C GLU A 285 28.09 1.04 7.67
N ASP A 286 27.77 1.90 6.69
CA ASP A 286 28.76 2.43 5.76
C ASP A 286 29.63 3.37 6.59
N ASP A 287 30.79 2.85 7.01
CA ASP A 287 31.82 3.49 7.85
C ASP A 287 32.58 4.62 7.11
N ASN A 288 31.86 5.37 6.26
CA ASN A 288 32.42 6.44 5.45
C ASN A 288 31.92 7.81 5.96
N PRO A 289 32.75 8.61 6.64
CA PRO A 289 32.34 9.86 7.30
C PRO A 289 31.90 10.99 6.36
N LEU A 290 31.88 10.77 5.04
CA LEU A 290 31.51 11.75 4.01
C LEU A 290 30.05 11.65 3.52
N LEU A 291 29.27 10.65 3.94
CA LEU A 291 27.90 10.44 3.47
C LEU A 291 26.94 10.16 4.65
N LYS A 292 26.49 11.22 5.33
CA LYS A 292 25.25 11.12 6.10
C LYS A 292 24.08 11.05 5.12
N LYS A 293 23.78 9.84 4.63
CA LYS A 293 22.63 9.52 3.77
C LYS A 293 21.28 9.97 4.36
N LYS A 294 21.23 10.27 5.67
CA LYS A 294 20.06 10.75 6.42
C LYS A 294 19.63 12.20 6.12
N ASP A 295 20.42 12.97 5.37
CA ASP A 295 20.10 14.37 5.05
C ASP A 295 19.90 14.62 3.54
N GLU A 296 19.93 13.56 2.72
CA GLU A 296 19.74 13.66 1.28
C GLU A 296 18.25 13.68 0.91
N ILE A 297 17.82 14.76 0.26
CA ILE A 297 16.44 14.94 -0.20
C ILE A 297 16.43 14.98 -1.73
N GLU A 298 15.66 14.07 -2.32
CA GLU A 298 15.42 14.05 -3.76
C GLU A 298 14.43 15.15 -4.16
N ALA A 299 14.79 15.92 -5.19
CA ALA A 299 13.96 17.02 -5.68
C ALA A 299 12.58 16.54 -6.13
N VAL A 300 12.48 15.36 -6.75
CA VAL A 300 11.22 14.76 -7.18
C VAL A 300 10.24 14.56 -6.03
N ASN A 301 10.68 13.96 -4.92
CA ASN A 301 9.81 13.69 -3.77
C ASN A 301 9.33 14.99 -3.13
N LEU A 302 10.23 15.97 -3.01
CA LEU A 302 9.90 17.30 -2.53
C LEU A 302 8.82 17.95 -3.39
N GLN A 303 8.97 17.90 -4.71
CA GLN A 303 8.00 18.51 -5.63
C GLN A 303 6.64 17.82 -5.59
N ILE A 304 6.58 16.49 -5.46
CA ILE A 304 5.30 15.77 -5.32
C ILE A 304 4.55 16.23 -4.07
N VAL A 305 5.24 16.24 -2.92
CA VAL A 305 4.62 16.62 -1.64
C VAL A 305 4.17 18.09 -1.67
N CYS A 306 5.00 19.00 -2.15
CA CYS A 306 4.63 20.42 -2.20
C CYS A 306 3.49 20.70 -3.18
N MET A 307 3.45 19.96 -4.31
CA MET A 307 2.36 20.07 -5.27
C MET A 307 1.02 19.59 -4.69
N ASP A 308 1.01 18.51 -3.89
CA ASP A 308 -0.20 18.03 -3.22
C ASP A 308 -0.70 19.03 -2.17
N VAL A 309 0.21 19.64 -1.40
CA VAL A 309 -0.15 20.72 -0.45
C VAL A 309 -0.71 21.94 -1.20
N GLU A 310 -0.09 22.35 -2.31
CA GLU A 310 -0.59 23.44 -3.16
C GLU A 310 -1.98 23.11 -3.74
N GLU A 311 -2.20 21.86 -4.16
CA GLU A 311 -3.48 21.38 -4.68
C GLU A 311 -4.58 21.43 -3.62
N LYS A 312 -4.30 20.97 -2.39
CA LYS A 312 -5.23 21.12 -1.25
C LYS A 312 -5.58 22.59 -0.98
N ILE A 313 -4.60 23.51 -1.06
CA ILE A 313 -4.83 24.95 -0.87
C ILE A 313 -5.80 25.50 -1.92
N ILE A 314 -5.64 25.08 -3.17
CA ILE A 314 -6.50 25.46 -4.30
C ILE A 314 -7.91 24.88 -4.11
N ASP A 315 -8.01 23.60 -3.81
CA ASP A 315 -9.28 22.87 -3.67
C ASP A 315 -10.12 23.40 -2.50
N TYR A 316 -9.47 23.70 -1.37
CA TYR A 316 -10.13 24.31 -0.21
C TYR A 316 -10.30 25.83 -0.31
N GLN A 317 -9.85 26.46 -1.40
CA GLN A 317 -9.95 27.91 -1.66
C GLN A 317 -9.45 28.75 -0.48
N GLN A 318 -8.28 28.41 0.06
CA GLN A 318 -7.70 29.13 1.20
C GLN A 318 -7.37 30.59 0.84
N ALA A 319 -7.36 31.45 1.86
CA ALA A 319 -7.03 32.87 1.68
C ALA A 319 -5.54 33.07 1.38
N ALA A 320 -5.20 34.26 0.86
CA ALA A 320 -3.80 34.69 0.79
C ALA A 320 -3.18 34.76 2.20
N GLU A 321 -1.89 34.45 2.27
CA GLU A 321 -1.11 34.34 3.51
C GLU A 321 -1.55 33.21 4.46
N PHE A 322 -2.31 32.23 3.95
CA PHE A 322 -2.62 31.02 4.70
C PHE A 322 -1.35 30.32 5.21
N GLU A 323 -1.38 29.88 6.46
CA GLU A 323 -0.28 29.14 7.08
C GLU A 323 -0.59 27.64 7.10
N VAL A 324 0.24 26.88 6.39
CA VAL A 324 0.18 25.42 6.34
C VAL A 324 0.73 24.86 7.65
N THR A 325 -0.10 24.08 8.34
CA THR A 325 0.22 23.37 9.59
C THR A 325 0.08 21.86 9.41
N PRO A 326 0.69 21.01 10.25
CA PRO A 326 0.58 19.56 10.13
C PRO A 326 -0.85 19.01 9.99
N PRO A 327 -1.85 19.51 10.75
CA PRO A 327 -3.23 19.06 10.58
C PRO A 327 -3.82 19.34 9.18
N PHE A 328 -3.37 20.38 8.47
CA PHE A 328 -3.91 20.74 7.16
C PHE A 328 -3.66 19.66 6.10
N TYR A 329 -2.48 19.04 6.16
CA TYR A 329 -2.11 17.98 5.24
C TYR A 329 -2.23 16.59 5.85
N ASP A 330 -2.88 16.42 7.02
CA ASP A 330 -3.06 15.14 7.76
C ASP A 330 -1.76 14.54 8.36
N GLY A 331 -0.80 15.40 8.69
CA GLY A 331 0.49 15.02 9.29
C GLY A 331 1.29 14.03 8.43
N LYS A 332 2.11 13.20 9.07
CA LYS A 332 2.94 12.19 8.36
C LYS A 332 2.16 11.22 7.49
N GLU A 333 0.97 10.79 7.91
CA GLU A 333 0.14 9.88 7.11
C GLU A 333 -0.39 10.56 5.85
N GLY A 334 -0.69 11.85 5.96
CA GLY A 334 -1.03 12.66 4.83
C GLY A 334 0.11 12.89 3.85
N LEU A 335 1.35 13.11 4.31
CA LEU A 335 2.53 13.15 3.43
C LEU A 335 2.75 11.82 2.69
N LYS A 336 2.53 10.68 3.36
CA LYS A 336 2.50 9.36 2.68
C LYS A 336 1.36 9.26 1.68
N SER A 337 0.22 9.89 1.97
CA SER A 337 -0.93 9.91 1.06
C SER A 337 -0.69 10.83 -0.14
N SER A 338 0.07 11.92 -0.02
CA SER A 338 0.38 12.84 -1.12
C SER A 338 1.05 12.12 -2.29
N ILE A 339 2.00 11.24 -1.99
CA ILE A 339 2.66 10.38 -2.99
C ILE A 339 1.64 9.42 -3.64
N ARG A 340 0.68 8.92 -2.87
CA ARG A 340 -0.37 8.01 -3.34
C ARG A 340 -1.41 8.71 -4.22
N ASN A 341 -1.86 9.87 -3.77
CA ASN A 341 -2.80 10.74 -4.47
C ASN A 341 -2.20 11.24 -5.79
N PHE A 342 -0.89 11.49 -5.82
CA PHE A 342 -0.21 11.87 -7.05
C PHE A 342 -0.46 10.88 -8.20
N TYR A 343 -0.31 9.56 -7.96
CA TYR A 343 -0.58 8.55 -8.98
C TYR A 343 -2.03 8.60 -9.47
N ALA A 344 -2.99 8.68 -8.54
CA ALA A 344 -4.42 8.77 -8.88
C ALA A 344 -4.73 10.03 -9.70
N ASN A 345 -4.22 11.19 -9.27
CA ASN A 345 -4.42 12.48 -9.93
C ASN A 345 -3.81 12.50 -11.34
N GLN A 346 -2.63 11.91 -11.54
CA GLN A 346 -2.03 11.82 -12.89
C GLN A 346 -2.82 10.88 -13.81
N LEU A 347 -3.36 9.78 -13.28
CA LEU A 347 -4.28 8.91 -14.02
C LEU A 347 -5.60 9.61 -14.36
N ASP A 348 -6.14 10.42 -13.45
CA ASP A 348 -7.36 11.20 -13.67
C ASP A 348 -7.20 12.23 -14.79
N ASN A 349 -6.02 12.87 -14.86
CA ASN A 349 -5.71 13.86 -15.89
C ASN A 349 -5.26 13.25 -17.23
N PHE A 350 -4.92 11.97 -17.26
CA PHE A 350 -4.38 11.30 -18.44
C PHE A 350 -5.32 11.37 -19.67
N PRO A 351 -6.62 11.02 -19.59
CA PRO A 351 -7.48 10.98 -20.77
C PRO A 351 -7.55 12.33 -21.49
N LYS A 352 -7.67 13.43 -20.74
CA LYS A 352 -7.67 14.78 -21.29
C LYS A 352 -6.36 15.08 -22.00
N ALA A 353 -5.22 14.79 -21.37
CA ALA A 353 -3.91 15.04 -21.95
C ALA A 353 -3.67 14.23 -23.24
N TYR A 354 -4.18 13.00 -23.30
CA TYR A 354 -4.09 12.15 -24.48
C TYR A 354 -4.95 12.68 -25.63
N ILE A 355 -6.21 13.02 -25.36
CA ILE A 355 -7.12 13.60 -26.35
C ILE A 355 -6.55 14.91 -26.92
N ASP A 356 -6.05 15.80 -26.06
CA ASP A 356 -5.44 17.07 -26.47
C ASP A 356 -4.22 16.83 -27.40
N ARG A 357 -3.39 15.83 -27.10
CA ARG A 357 -2.22 15.47 -27.93
C ARG A 357 -2.64 15.07 -29.34
N ILE A 358 -3.60 14.17 -29.47
CA ILE A 358 -4.01 13.67 -30.78
C ILE A 358 -4.75 14.74 -31.59
N GLN A 359 -5.52 15.62 -30.93
CA GLN A 359 -6.14 16.77 -31.57
C GLN A 359 -5.10 17.76 -32.11
N GLN A 360 -4.04 18.05 -31.34
CA GLN A 360 -2.93 18.91 -31.80
C GLN A 360 -2.20 18.28 -33.01
N LYS A 361 -1.98 16.97 -32.97
CA LYS A 361 -1.36 16.22 -34.08
C LYS A 361 -2.20 16.31 -35.36
N SER A 362 -3.54 16.27 -35.24
CA SER A 362 -4.48 16.47 -36.36
C SER A 362 -4.29 17.84 -37.03
N GLN A 363 -4.14 18.89 -36.23
CA GLN A 363 -4.00 20.26 -36.72
C GLN A 363 -2.64 20.51 -37.40
N GLN A 364 -1.63 19.71 -37.07
CA GLN A 364 -0.29 19.79 -37.65
C GLN A 364 -0.08 18.94 -38.91
N PHE A 365 -1.16 18.43 -39.54
CA PHE A 365 -1.12 17.62 -40.77
C PHE A 365 -0.25 16.33 -40.68
N ALA A 366 0.00 15.81 -39.48
CA ALA A 366 0.66 14.53 -39.29
C ALA A 366 -0.33 13.36 -39.43
N SER A 367 0.11 12.21 -39.94
CA SER A 367 -0.72 11.01 -40.05
C SER A 367 -1.18 10.55 -38.66
N GLN A 368 -2.50 10.39 -38.50
CA GLN A 368 -3.11 9.81 -37.29
C GLN A 368 -3.23 8.29 -37.47
N SER A 369 -2.93 7.52 -36.42
CA SER A 369 -3.21 6.09 -36.44
C SER A 369 -4.72 5.87 -36.39
N GLU A 370 -5.25 4.89 -37.14
CA GLU A 370 -6.67 4.49 -37.04
C GLU A 370 -7.02 4.11 -35.59
N GLN A 371 -6.06 3.51 -34.88
CA GLN A 371 -6.20 3.11 -33.48
C GLN A 371 -6.27 4.30 -32.52
N ASP A 372 -5.56 5.41 -32.79
CA ASP A 372 -5.70 6.64 -31.99
C ASP A 372 -7.14 7.18 -32.07
N LEU A 373 -7.77 7.07 -33.24
CA LEU A 373 -9.14 7.51 -33.47
C LEU A 373 -10.18 6.62 -32.80
N GLU A 374 -9.90 5.33 -32.62
CA GLU A 374 -10.75 4.43 -31.84
C GLU A 374 -10.63 4.70 -30.35
N LEU A 375 -9.41 4.86 -29.85
CA LEU A 375 -9.15 5.16 -28.44
C LEU A 375 -9.83 6.47 -27.99
N ILE A 376 -9.83 7.53 -28.81
CA ILE A 376 -10.49 8.81 -28.45
C ILE A 376 -12.02 8.72 -28.43
N LYS A 377 -12.62 7.71 -29.09
CA LYS A 377 -14.07 7.49 -29.04
C LYS A 377 -14.51 6.77 -27.76
N MET A 378 -13.59 6.15 -27.03
CA MET A 378 -13.88 5.51 -25.75
C MET A 378 -14.33 6.54 -24.70
N ASP A 379 -15.08 6.08 -23.69
CA ASP A 379 -15.40 6.95 -22.56
C ASP A 379 -14.13 7.31 -21.78
N VAL A 380 -14.14 8.47 -21.13
CA VAL A 380 -13.02 8.98 -20.32
C VAL A 380 -12.67 7.99 -19.20
N ALA A 381 -13.67 7.33 -18.63
CA ALA A 381 -13.48 6.31 -17.60
C ALA A 381 -12.75 5.07 -18.16
N ASP A 382 -13.07 4.63 -19.38
CA ASP A 382 -12.47 3.45 -20.00
C ASP A 382 -11.01 3.71 -20.42
N LEU A 383 -10.72 4.90 -20.97
CA LEU A 383 -9.34 5.33 -21.28
C LEU A 383 -8.47 5.38 -20.02
N ARG A 384 -9.01 5.89 -18.92
CA ARG A 384 -8.33 5.89 -17.62
C ARG A 384 -8.08 4.46 -17.14
N GLU A 385 -9.08 3.58 -17.25
CA GLU A 385 -8.96 2.20 -16.82
C GLU A 385 -7.91 1.43 -17.64
N LEU A 386 -7.86 1.67 -18.95
CA LEU A 386 -6.85 1.09 -19.84
C LEU A 386 -5.44 1.51 -19.43
N ALA A 387 -5.21 2.81 -19.21
CA ALA A 387 -3.92 3.31 -18.73
C ALA A 387 -3.55 2.72 -17.35
N ARG A 388 -4.52 2.64 -16.44
CA ARG A 388 -4.32 2.06 -15.11
C ARG A 388 -3.90 0.60 -15.19
N ARG A 389 -4.59 -0.21 -16.00
CA ARG A 389 -4.28 -1.64 -16.18
C ARG A 389 -2.89 -1.84 -16.78
N LEU A 390 -2.56 -1.10 -17.83
CA LEU A 390 -1.23 -1.14 -18.46
C LEU A 390 -0.11 -0.92 -17.43
N ILE A 391 -0.25 0.10 -16.59
CA ILE A 391 0.76 0.44 -15.58
C ILE A 391 0.81 -0.62 -14.47
N GLU A 392 -0.34 -1.02 -13.94
CA GLU A 392 -0.41 -1.90 -12.77
C GLU A 392 -0.04 -3.36 -13.08
N GLU A 393 -0.36 -3.85 -14.27
CA GLU A 393 -0.23 -5.26 -14.64
C GLU A 393 1.08 -5.56 -15.37
N SER A 394 1.57 -4.68 -16.25
CA SER A 394 2.79 -4.95 -17.02
C SER A 394 4.06 -4.34 -16.44
N LEU A 395 3.96 -3.21 -15.73
CA LEU A 395 5.14 -2.48 -15.25
C LEU A 395 5.50 -2.77 -13.78
N ILE A 396 4.82 -3.73 -13.16
CA ILE A 396 5.14 -4.24 -11.83
C ILE A 396 5.30 -5.76 -11.89
N THR A 397 6.47 -6.25 -11.47
CA THR A 397 6.74 -7.69 -11.34
C THR A 397 5.86 -8.34 -10.24
N PRO A 398 5.66 -9.67 -10.27
CA PRO A 398 4.97 -10.38 -9.18
C PRO A 398 5.61 -10.16 -7.79
N GLY A 399 6.91 -9.88 -7.76
CA GLY A 399 7.66 -9.55 -6.53
C GLY A 399 7.56 -8.09 -6.09
N ASN A 400 6.60 -7.30 -6.61
CA ASN A 400 6.38 -5.89 -6.25
C ASN A 400 7.59 -4.99 -6.52
N ARG A 401 8.33 -5.28 -7.59
CA ARG A 401 9.43 -4.43 -8.11
C ARG A 401 9.03 -3.85 -9.46
N ARG A 402 9.64 -2.72 -9.82
CA ARG A 402 9.52 -2.14 -11.16
C ARG A 402 9.92 -3.17 -12.23
N ASN A 403 9.08 -3.26 -13.25
CA ASN A 403 9.35 -4.03 -14.45
C ASN A 403 9.60 -3.06 -15.61
N SER A 404 10.66 -3.30 -16.38
CA SER A 404 10.91 -2.57 -17.63
C SER A 404 10.40 -3.43 -18.78
N VAL A 405 9.50 -2.92 -19.61
CA VAL A 405 8.82 -3.67 -20.69
C VAL A 405 9.01 -2.98 -22.03
N VAL A 406 9.27 -3.72 -23.10
CA VAL A 406 9.45 -3.19 -24.47
C VAL A 406 8.14 -2.56 -24.98
N ASP A 407 8.23 -1.51 -25.80
CA ASP A 407 7.07 -0.87 -26.44
C ASP A 407 6.18 -1.85 -27.17
N ASP A 408 6.71 -2.67 -28.08
CA ASP A 408 5.90 -3.61 -28.88
C ASP A 408 5.03 -4.53 -28.01
N THR A 409 5.55 -4.99 -26.86
CA THR A 409 4.77 -5.81 -25.91
C THR A 409 3.60 -5.04 -25.32
N LEU A 410 3.81 -3.77 -24.95
CA LEU A 410 2.75 -2.92 -24.38
C LEU A 410 1.72 -2.52 -25.43
N LEU A 411 2.16 -2.22 -26.65
CA LEU A 411 1.30 -1.87 -27.77
C LEU A 411 0.38 -3.04 -28.12
N ASP A 412 0.93 -4.25 -28.25
CA ASP A 412 0.19 -5.45 -28.64
C ASP A 412 -0.73 -5.98 -27.52
N GLU A 413 -0.27 -6.01 -26.26
CA GLU A 413 -1.04 -6.60 -25.14
C GLU A 413 -2.23 -5.72 -24.72
N TYR A 414 -2.11 -4.40 -24.83
CA TYR A 414 -3.12 -3.44 -24.38
C TYR A 414 -3.84 -2.73 -25.52
N ASP A 415 -3.48 -3.01 -26.77
CA ASP A 415 -4.08 -2.37 -27.95
C ASP A 415 -3.99 -0.84 -27.87
N VAL A 416 -2.81 -0.34 -27.46
CA VAL A 416 -2.51 1.09 -27.31
C VAL A 416 -1.51 1.57 -28.34
N THR A 417 -1.40 2.89 -28.53
CA THR A 417 -0.48 3.50 -29.49
C THR A 417 0.77 4.08 -28.83
N ILE A 418 1.78 4.39 -29.65
CA ILE A 418 2.98 5.07 -29.16
C ILE A 418 2.66 6.45 -28.58
N ASP A 419 1.66 7.15 -29.11
CA ASP A 419 1.21 8.45 -28.57
C ASP A 419 0.52 8.30 -27.21
N PHE A 420 -0.17 7.18 -26.98
CA PHE A 420 -0.72 6.83 -25.67
C PHE A 420 0.42 6.66 -24.64
N LEU A 421 1.43 5.85 -24.96
CA LEU A 421 2.60 5.64 -24.11
C LEU A 421 3.40 6.93 -23.90
N ASN A 422 3.64 7.71 -24.97
CA ASN A 422 4.34 8.98 -24.86
C ASN A 422 3.53 10.00 -24.04
N THR A 423 2.20 9.91 -23.99
CA THR A 423 1.39 10.77 -23.10
C THR A 423 1.62 10.41 -21.64
N LEU A 424 1.71 9.12 -21.33
CA LEU A 424 2.06 8.65 -19.99
C LEU A 424 3.48 9.05 -19.56
N VAL A 425 4.40 9.20 -20.53
CA VAL A 425 5.78 9.67 -20.30
C VAL A 425 5.85 11.20 -20.17
N ASP A 426 5.22 11.94 -21.09
CA ASP A 426 5.45 13.38 -21.25
C ASP A 426 4.47 14.25 -20.46
N LYS A 427 3.20 13.83 -20.42
CA LYS A 427 2.12 14.61 -19.83
C LYS A 427 1.82 14.13 -18.42
N SER A 428 1.55 12.83 -18.25
CA SER A 428 1.26 12.26 -16.92
C SER A 428 2.50 11.96 -16.08
N ARG A 429 3.68 11.82 -16.71
CA ARG A 429 4.97 11.55 -16.07
C ARG A 429 4.97 10.29 -15.17
N LEU A 430 4.01 9.40 -15.39
CA LEU A 430 3.88 8.13 -14.66
C LEU A 430 4.89 7.12 -15.19
N LEU A 431 5.18 7.21 -16.49
CA LEU A 431 6.14 6.35 -17.15
C LEU A 431 7.42 7.10 -17.47
N ARG A 432 8.47 6.30 -17.58
CA ARG A 432 9.73 6.69 -18.15
C ARG A 432 10.03 5.76 -19.31
N LYS A 433 10.55 6.36 -20.37
CA LYS A 433 11.08 5.67 -21.54
C LYS A 433 12.59 5.55 -21.38
N GLU A 434 13.11 4.34 -21.34
CA GLU A 434 14.52 4.01 -21.31
C GLU A 434 14.91 3.29 -22.60
N PRO A 435 15.70 3.93 -23.47
CA PRO A 435 16.23 3.26 -24.65
C PRO A 435 17.30 2.21 -24.27
N ARG A 436 17.21 1.00 -24.83
CA ARG A 436 18.19 -0.08 -24.63
C ARG A 436 18.49 -0.76 -25.97
N LEU A 437 19.74 -0.65 -26.41
CA LEU A 437 20.20 -1.16 -27.71
C LEU A 437 19.37 -0.56 -28.87
N ASP A 438 18.41 -1.32 -29.41
CA ASP A 438 17.56 -0.92 -30.53
C ASP A 438 16.07 -0.74 -30.15
N ASP A 439 15.70 -1.07 -28.90
CA ASP A 439 14.32 -1.06 -28.42
C ASP A 439 14.10 -0.03 -27.32
N PHE A 440 12.82 0.29 -27.09
CA PHE A 440 12.42 1.19 -26.01
C PHE A 440 11.74 0.43 -24.91
N TYR A 441 12.30 0.54 -23.71
CA TYR A 441 11.69 -0.01 -22.52
C TYR A 441 10.92 1.09 -21.80
N TYR A 442 9.70 0.78 -21.42
CA TYR A 442 8.88 1.61 -20.56
C TYR A 442 8.92 1.03 -19.15
N GLU A 443 9.05 1.91 -18.17
CA GLU A 443 9.07 1.56 -16.76
C GLU A 443 8.38 2.67 -15.95
N ILE A 444 8.02 2.38 -14.70
CA ILE A 444 7.53 3.41 -13.78
C ILE A 444 8.63 4.47 -13.57
N SER A 445 8.25 5.75 -13.59
CA SER A 445 9.21 6.86 -13.63
C SER A 445 10.11 6.97 -12.38
N HIS A 446 9.59 6.63 -11.20
CA HIS A 446 10.35 6.66 -9.94
C HIS A 446 9.88 5.61 -8.94
N ASP A 447 10.78 5.14 -8.08
CA ASP A 447 10.48 4.16 -7.02
C ASP A 447 9.45 4.68 -6.02
N THR A 448 9.38 6.00 -5.84
CA THR A 448 8.41 6.68 -4.98
C THR A 448 6.97 6.40 -5.38
N LEU A 449 6.68 6.17 -6.67
CA LEU A 449 5.34 5.86 -7.15
C LEU A 449 4.97 4.39 -6.95
N LEU A 450 5.95 3.50 -6.79
CA LEU A 450 5.73 2.06 -6.79
C LEU A 450 4.77 1.61 -5.65
N PRO A 451 4.89 2.07 -4.39
CA PRO A 451 3.93 1.71 -3.34
C PRO A 451 2.49 2.13 -3.67
N ALA A 452 2.30 3.31 -4.26
CA ALA A 452 0.99 3.83 -4.63
C ALA A 452 0.32 2.98 -5.72
N ILE A 453 1.10 2.60 -6.74
CA ILE A 453 0.62 1.76 -7.84
C ILE A 453 0.29 0.35 -7.33
N ILE A 454 1.13 -0.23 -6.45
CA ILE A 454 0.85 -1.54 -5.83
C ILE A 454 -0.43 -1.51 -5.00
N GLU A 455 -0.62 -0.47 -4.18
CA GLU A 455 -1.85 -0.32 -3.38
C GLU A 455 -3.08 -0.21 -4.28
N SER A 456 -3.02 0.62 -5.33
CA SER A 456 -4.08 0.77 -6.33
C SER A 456 -4.41 -0.57 -7.01
N ARG A 457 -3.38 -1.31 -7.46
CA ARG A 457 -3.53 -2.64 -8.08
C ARG A 457 -4.20 -3.64 -7.16
N ASN A 458 -3.72 -3.74 -5.92
CA ASN A 458 -4.25 -4.70 -4.95
C ASN A 458 -5.71 -4.38 -4.61
N LYS A 459 -6.03 -3.08 -4.43
CA LYS A 459 -7.41 -2.62 -4.17
C LYS A 459 -8.34 -2.94 -5.34
N ARG A 460 -7.89 -2.72 -6.58
CA ARG A 460 -8.66 -3.08 -7.78
C ARG A 460 -8.85 -4.58 -7.90
N ARG A 461 -7.78 -5.38 -7.80
CA ARG A 461 -7.86 -6.85 -7.88
C ARG A 461 -8.78 -7.43 -6.83
N TYR A 462 -8.72 -6.95 -5.59
CA TYR A 462 -9.65 -7.35 -4.53
C TYR A 462 -11.11 -7.03 -4.91
N LYS A 463 -11.36 -5.85 -5.48
CA LYS A 463 -12.70 -5.47 -5.95
C LYS A 463 -13.17 -6.33 -7.11
N GLU A 464 -12.33 -6.57 -8.11
CA GLU A 464 -12.63 -7.43 -9.27
C GLU A 464 -12.87 -8.89 -8.85
N GLU A 465 -12.12 -9.39 -7.87
CA GLU A 465 -12.29 -10.74 -7.32
C GLU A 465 -13.62 -10.85 -6.56
N ALA A 466 -13.95 -9.87 -5.71
CA ALA A 466 -15.24 -9.80 -5.04
C ALA A 466 -16.42 -9.69 -6.03
N GLU A 467 -16.28 -8.91 -7.10
CA GLU A 467 -17.29 -8.80 -8.16
C GLU A 467 -17.43 -10.12 -8.96
N ARG A 468 -16.32 -10.81 -9.26
CA ARG A 468 -16.33 -12.13 -9.90
C ARG A 468 -16.99 -13.19 -9.02
N GLU A 469 -16.68 -13.22 -7.72
CA GLU A 469 -17.33 -14.12 -6.76
C GLU A 469 -18.84 -13.88 -6.69
N LYS A 470 -19.25 -12.61 -6.63
CA LYS A 470 -20.66 -12.22 -6.65
C LYS A 470 -21.35 -12.65 -7.95
N ALA A 471 -20.73 -12.39 -9.10
CA ALA A 471 -21.27 -12.79 -10.41
C ALA A 471 -21.36 -14.32 -10.55
N ALA A 472 -20.35 -15.06 -10.07
CA ALA A 472 -20.37 -16.52 -10.06
C ALA A 472 -21.48 -17.08 -9.15
N TYR A 473 -21.73 -16.43 -8.02
CA TYR A 473 -22.84 -16.77 -7.12
C TYR A 473 -24.21 -16.50 -7.77
N GLU A 474 -24.38 -15.33 -8.39
CA GLU A 474 -25.61 -14.98 -9.12
C GLU A 474 -25.86 -15.91 -10.32
N ALA A 475 -24.81 -16.27 -11.07
CA ALA A 475 -24.89 -17.22 -12.17
C ALA A 475 -25.33 -18.62 -11.70
N ARG A 476 -24.84 -19.11 -10.56
CA ARG A 476 -25.30 -20.38 -9.96
C ARG A 476 -26.78 -20.34 -9.58
N ILE A 477 -27.24 -19.24 -9.00
CA ILE A 477 -28.67 -19.06 -8.67
C ILE A 477 -29.52 -19.03 -9.95
N ALA A 478 -29.06 -18.32 -10.99
CA ALA A 478 -29.76 -18.23 -12.26
C ALA A 478 -29.83 -19.59 -12.98
N GLU A 479 -28.76 -20.39 -12.93
CA GLU A 479 -28.73 -21.76 -13.46
C GLU A 479 -29.74 -22.68 -12.74
N GLU A 480 -29.79 -22.61 -11.40
CA GLU A 480 -30.80 -23.35 -10.62
C GLU A 480 -32.24 -22.92 -10.93
N ALA A 481 -32.46 -21.62 -11.15
CA ALA A 481 -33.77 -21.09 -11.52
C ALA A 481 -34.20 -21.52 -12.95
N ALA A 482 -33.29 -21.46 -13.92
CA ALA A 482 -33.52 -21.93 -15.29
C ALA A 482 -33.85 -23.43 -15.34
N ARG A 483 -33.14 -24.24 -14.53
CA ARG A 483 -33.40 -25.68 -14.41
C ARG A 483 -34.80 -25.98 -13.84
N ARG A 484 -35.31 -25.14 -12.92
CA ARG A 484 -36.69 -25.26 -12.41
C ARG A 484 -37.72 -24.88 -13.46
N GLU A 485 -37.43 -23.86 -14.26
CA GLU A 485 -38.34 -23.38 -15.30
C GLU A 485 -38.46 -24.36 -16.49
N GLU A 486 -37.37 -25.03 -16.87
CA GLU A 486 -37.38 -26.10 -17.89
C GLU A 486 -38.24 -27.28 -17.47
N VAL A 487 -38.08 -27.76 -16.23
CA VAL A 487 -38.91 -28.83 -15.65
C VAL A 487 -40.39 -28.43 -15.63
N GLU A 488 -40.69 -27.16 -15.38
CA GLU A 488 -42.07 -26.65 -15.36
C GLU A 488 -42.69 -26.49 -16.76
N LYS A 489 -41.89 -26.12 -17.77
CA LYS A 489 -42.32 -26.05 -19.18
C LYS A 489 -42.61 -27.44 -19.75
N GLU A 490 -41.80 -28.44 -19.40
CA GLU A 490 -41.99 -29.84 -19.80
C GLU A 490 -43.33 -30.40 -19.25
N LEU A 491 -43.67 -30.07 -18.00
CA LEU A 491 -44.95 -30.41 -17.37
C LEU A 491 -46.18 -29.72 -17.98
N ARG A 492 -46.01 -28.55 -18.60
CA ARG A 492 -47.11 -27.76 -19.20
C ARG A 492 -47.49 -28.27 -20.60
N ALA A 493 -46.55 -28.84 -21.35
CA ALA A 493 -46.80 -29.42 -22.68
C ALA A 493 -47.66 -30.69 -22.62
N THR A 494 -47.44 -31.55 -21.63
CA THR A 494 -48.16 -32.83 -21.46
C THR A 494 -49.63 -32.65 -21.04
N ARG A 495 -50.00 -31.48 -20.50
CA ARG A 495 -51.32 -31.20 -19.89
C ARG A 495 -52.38 -30.65 -20.85
N ARG A 496 -52.01 -30.12 -22.02
CA ARG A 496 -52.98 -29.53 -22.98
C ARG A 496 -53.81 -30.57 -23.74
N GLN A 497 -53.29 -31.78 -23.93
CA GLN A 497 -53.92 -32.80 -24.79
C GLN A 497 -55.00 -33.65 -24.11
N ARG A 498 -55.04 -33.67 -22.76
CA ARG A 498 -55.93 -34.57 -21.97
C ARG A 498 -57.12 -33.85 -21.31
N ARG A 499 -57.25 -32.53 -21.52
CA ARG A 499 -58.10 -31.64 -20.70
C ARG A 499 -59.57 -31.57 -21.11
N MET A 500 -59.93 -31.85 -22.37
CA MET A 500 -61.31 -31.59 -22.83
C MET A 500 -62.32 -32.73 -22.60
N ALA A 501 -61.88 -33.98 -22.41
CA ALA A 501 -62.80 -35.12 -22.35
C ALA A 501 -63.15 -35.63 -20.93
N ARG A 502 -62.42 -35.21 -19.88
CA ARG A 502 -62.55 -35.81 -18.52
C ARG A 502 -63.20 -34.91 -17.47
N ILE A 503 -63.54 -33.66 -17.82
CA ILE A 503 -64.01 -32.67 -16.86
C ILE A 503 -65.41 -32.98 -16.31
N ALA A 504 -66.26 -33.69 -17.06
CA ALA A 504 -67.66 -33.89 -16.67
C ALA A 504 -67.92 -35.07 -15.71
N ALA A 505 -67.00 -36.03 -15.55
CA ALA A 505 -67.27 -37.29 -14.83
C ALA A 505 -66.32 -37.60 -13.64
N LEU A 506 -65.23 -36.86 -13.46
CA LEU A 506 -64.15 -37.20 -12.51
C LEU A 506 -64.13 -36.33 -11.23
N THR A 507 -64.96 -35.30 -11.16
CA THR A 507 -64.96 -34.30 -10.07
C THR A 507 -65.43 -34.85 -8.72
N SER A 508 -66.27 -35.89 -8.70
CA SER A 508 -66.77 -36.49 -7.46
C SER A 508 -65.88 -37.59 -6.88
N THR A 509 -65.00 -38.20 -7.68
CA THR A 509 -64.09 -39.28 -7.25
C THR A 509 -62.69 -38.77 -6.86
N ILE A 510 -62.23 -37.66 -7.45
CA ILE A 510 -60.94 -37.04 -7.11
C ILE A 510 -60.98 -36.37 -5.72
N THR A 511 -62.06 -35.73 -5.33
CA THR A 511 -62.17 -35.08 -4.02
C THR A 511 -62.05 -36.07 -2.87
N LEU A 512 -62.64 -37.27 -3.01
CA LEU A 512 -62.53 -38.34 -2.02
C LEU A 512 -61.10 -38.89 -1.91
N LEU A 513 -60.41 -39.08 -3.04
CA LEU A 513 -59.02 -39.59 -3.08
C LEU A 513 -58.00 -38.56 -2.58
N VAL A 514 -58.21 -37.26 -2.85
CA VAL A 514 -57.38 -36.18 -2.32
C VAL A 514 -57.57 -36.04 -0.81
N SER A 515 -58.79 -36.20 -0.30
CA SER A 515 -59.04 -36.16 1.15
C SER A 515 -58.40 -37.35 1.88
N MET A 516 -58.41 -38.56 1.29
CA MET A 516 -57.70 -39.72 1.86
C MET A 516 -56.18 -39.55 1.82
N ALA A 517 -55.61 -39.04 0.71
CA ALA A 517 -54.18 -38.79 0.61
C ALA A 517 -53.71 -37.68 1.58
N PHE A 518 -54.52 -36.63 1.75
CA PHE A 518 -54.27 -35.58 2.73
C PHE A 518 -54.38 -36.11 4.17
N GLY A 519 -55.36 -36.97 4.46
CA GLY A 519 -55.47 -37.65 5.76
C GLY A 519 -54.25 -38.52 6.08
N ALA A 520 -53.77 -39.32 5.12
CA ALA A 520 -52.57 -40.13 5.29
C ALA A 520 -51.29 -39.29 5.47
N TRP A 521 -51.16 -38.20 4.71
CA TRP A 521 -50.06 -37.24 4.87
C TRP A 521 -50.11 -36.54 6.23
N PHE A 522 -51.30 -36.08 6.67
CA PHE A 522 -51.49 -35.41 7.95
C PHE A 522 -51.17 -36.34 9.12
N ILE A 523 -51.59 -37.61 9.09
CA ILE A 523 -51.23 -38.61 10.11
C ILE A 523 -49.71 -38.82 10.14
N ARG A 524 -49.06 -38.95 8.97
CA ARG A 524 -47.60 -39.10 8.89
C ARG A 524 -46.87 -37.86 9.40
N ASP A 525 -47.34 -36.66 9.08
CA ASP A 525 -46.75 -35.40 9.56
C ASP A 525 -46.97 -35.23 11.07
N TYR A 526 -48.16 -35.58 11.58
CA TYR A 526 -48.46 -35.55 13.00
C TYR A 526 -47.56 -36.51 13.80
N ILE A 527 -47.31 -37.73 13.31
CA ILE A 527 -46.35 -38.68 13.90
C ILE A 527 -44.93 -38.08 13.89
N ASN A 528 -44.48 -37.56 12.75
CA ASN A 528 -43.14 -36.98 12.63
C ASN A 528 -42.97 -35.72 13.50
N SER A 529 -44.01 -34.91 13.65
CA SER A 529 -44.00 -33.72 14.52
C SER A 529 -43.85 -34.12 16.00
N SER A 530 -44.57 -35.17 16.43
CA SER A 530 -44.48 -35.71 17.80
C SER A 530 -43.06 -36.22 18.09
N LEU A 531 -42.46 -36.97 17.16
CA LEU A 531 -41.07 -37.44 17.27
C LEU A 531 -40.05 -36.28 17.25
N ARG A 532 -40.29 -35.24 16.46
CA ARG A 532 -39.40 -34.05 16.43
C ARG A 532 -39.42 -33.30 17.75
N GLN A 533 -40.59 -33.11 18.35
CA GLN A 533 -40.73 -32.40 19.63
C GLN A 533 -40.09 -33.21 20.77
N LEU A 534 -40.27 -34.54 20.79
CA LEU A 534 -39.57 -35.41 21.74
C LEU A 534 -38.05 -35.29 21.60
N ARG A 535 -37.52 -35.38 20.36
CA ARG A 535 -36.08 -35.23 20.11
C ARG A 535 -35.55 -33.84 20.48
N ALA A 536 -36.37 -32.80 20.40
CA ALA A 536 -36.00 -31.46 20.84
C ALA A 536 -35.87 -31.40 22.37
N ALA A 537 -36.81 -32.00 23.11
CA ALA A 537 -36.72 -32.12 24.56
C ALA A 537 -35.51 -32.97 24.99
N GLU A 538 -35.28 -34.14 24.37
CA GLU A 538 -34.10 -34.99 24.62
C GLU A 538 -32.79 -34.24 24.32
N ARG A 539 -32.75 -33.44 23.24
CA ARG A 539 -31.59 -32.60 22.93
C ARG A 539 -31.34 -31.54 24.00
N ASN A 540 -32.39 -30.92 24.51
CA ASN A 540 -32.25 -29.92 25.58
C ASN A 540 -31.69 -30.56 26.86
N VAL A 541 -32.08 -31.79 27.20
CA VAL A 541 -31.44 -32.57 28.28
C VAL A 541 -29.96 -32.82 27.95
N TYR A 542 -29.65 -33.18 26.70
CA TYR A 542 -28.27 -33.46 26.27
C TYR A 542 -27.30 -32.31 26.51
N ILE A 543 -27.77 -31.07 26.35
CA ILE A 543 -26.98 -29.84 26.54
C ILE A 543 -27.24 -29.13 27.89
N GLU A 544 -27.77 -29.85 28.88
CA GLU A 544 -28.05 -29.33 30.24
C GLU A 544 -29.08 -28.15 30.30
N GLN A 545 -29.91 -27.97 29.27
CA GLN A 545 -31.00 -26.98 29.23
C GLN A 545 -32.31 -27.54 29.81
N TYR A 546 -32.29 -27.87 31.10
CA TYR A 546 -33.40 -28.59 31.75
C TYR A 546 -34.74 -27.84 31.75
N ASP A 547 -34.76 -26.53 31.95
CA ASP A 547 -36.03 -25.78 31.96
C ASP A 547 -36.74 -25.86 30.59
N ALA A 548 -35.98 -25.75 29.50
CA ALA A 548 -36.51 -25.91 28.14
C ALA A 548 -36.89 -27.36 27.83
N ALA A 549 -36.15 -28.34 28.35
CA ALA A 549 -36.48 -29.76 28.22
C ALA A 549 -37.79 -30.11 28.93
N LEU A 550 -37.94 -29.70 30.20
CA LEU A 550 -39.13 -29.97 31.02
C LEU A 550 -40.39 -29.35 30.43
N ASN A 551 -40.30 -28.10 29.96
CA ASN A 551 -41.40 -27.46 29.22
C ASN A 551 -41.78 -28.26 27.97
N GLY A 552 -40.80 -28.78 27.23
CA GLY A 552 -41.06 -29.62 26.05
C GLY A 552 -41.74 -30.94 26.39
N TYR A 553 -41.38 -31.56 27.53
CA TYR A 553 -42.07 -32.75 28.03
C TYR A 553 -43.49 -32.45 28.53
N ASP A 554 -43.69 -31.32 29.22
CA ASP A 554 -45.02 -30.88 29.68
C ASP A 554 -45.97 -30.59 28.52
N GLU A 555 -45.47 -29.94 27.47
CA GLU A 555 -46.24 -29.68 26.25
C GLU A 555 -46.64 -31.00 25.54
N LEU A 556 -45.75 -31.99 25.54
CA LEU A 556 -46.07 -33.33 25.01
C LEU A 556 -47.14 -34.04 25.85
N LEU A 557 -47.06 -33.95 27.19
CA LEU A 557 -48.02 -34.57 28.11
C LEU A 557 -49.43 -33.95 28.04
N GLN A 558 -49.54 -32.68 27.66
CA GLN A 558 -50.85 -32.04 27.40
C GLN A 558 -51.59 -32.63 26.20
N HIS A 559 -50.92 -33.41 25.36
CA HIS A 559 -51.48 -33.98 24.15
C HIS A 559 -51.47 -35.52 24.19
N GLU A 560 -52.55 -36.12 24.73
CA GLU A 560 -52.71 -37.59 24.86
C GLU A 560 -52.39 -38.36 23.57
N ASN A 561 -52.79 -37.84 22.41
CA ASN A 561 -52.52 -38.47 21.12
C ASN A 561 -51.01 -38.54 20.78
N ARG A 562 -50.23 -37.52 21.16
CA ARG A 562 -48.77 -37.52 20.95
C ARG A 562 -48.09 -38.51 21.88
N VAL A 563 -48.51 -38.55 23.14
CA VAL A 563 -48.04 -39.54 24.13
C VAL A 563 -48.32 -40.96 23.65
N TRP A 564 -49.54 -41.22 23.15
CA TRP A 564 -49.89 -42.52 22.61
C TRP A 564 -49.02 -42.92 21.40
N ILE A 565 -48.71 -41.99 20.49
CA ILE A 565 -47.82 -42.24 19.33
C ILE A 565 -46.41 -42.62 19.81
N LEU A 566 -45.86 -41.88 20.77
CA LEU A 566 -44.50 -42.09 21.28
C LEU A 566 -44.40 -43.39 22.10
N ARG A 567 -45.44 -43.73 22.87
CA ARG A 567 -45.53 -45.02 23.56
C ARG A 567 -45.50 -46.20 22.62
N ASN A 568 -46.02 -46.04 21.40
CA ASN A 568 -46.04 -47.07 20.37
C ASN A 568 -44.95 -46.90 19.30
N SER A 569 -43.98 -45.98 19.51
CA SER A 569 -42.86 -45.82 18.59
C SER A 569 -41.79 -46.91 18.78
N THR A 570 -40.79 -46.94 17.90
CA THR A 570 -39.64 -47.85 18.01
C THR A 570 -38.33 -47.07 18.19
N PRO A 571 -37.69 -47.11 19.37
CA PRO A 571 -38.14 -47.75 20.62
C PRO A 571 -39.37 -47.03 21.24
N PRO A 572 -40.16 -47.72 22.07
CA PRO A 572 -41.29 -47.10 22.78
C PRO A 572 -40.76 -46.11 23.82
N LYS A 573 -41.41 -44.96 23.90
CA LYS A 573 -41.01 -43.85 24.76
C LYS A 573 -42.17 -43.40 25.63
N GLU A 574 -42.06 -43.68 26.92
CA GLU A 574 -42.99 -43.15 27.93
C GLU A 574 -42.55 -41.74 28.32
N VAL A 575 -43.27 -40.73 27.83
CA VAL A 575 -42.91 -39.31 28.01
C VAL A 575 -42.86 -38.93 29.50
N ALA A 576 -43.72 -39.52 30.32
CA ALA A 576 -43.73 -39.30 31.78
C ALA A 576 -42.43 -39.82 32.44
N ASP A 577 -41.94 -40.99 32.03
CA ASP A 577 -40.69 -41.56 32.57
C ASP A 577 -39.48 -40.74 32.11
N GLU A 578 -39.47 -40.34 30.83
CA GLU A 578 -38.43 -39.48 30.26
C GLU A 578 -38.36 -38.12 30.98
N LYS A 579 -39.52 -37.55 31.32
CA LYS A 579 -39.61 -36.33 32.13
C LYS A 579 -39.10 -36.55 33.56
N ALA A 580 -39.53 -37.61 34.24
CA ALA A 580 -39.12 -37.89 35.61
C ALA A 580 -37.60 -38.06 35.75
N VAL A 581 -36.96 -38.70 34.77
CA VAL A 581 -35.50 -38.78 34.69
C VAL A 581 -34.89 -37.39 34.48
N ALA A 582 -35.44 -36.58 33.57
CA ALA A 582 -34.95 -35.22 33.35
C ALA A 582 -35.11 -34.32 34.59
N GLU A 583 -36.19 -34.44 35.35
CA GLU A 583 -36.41 -33.74 36.63
C GLU A 583 -35.35 -34.12 37.66
N THR A 584 -35.11 -35.43 37.79
CA THR A 584 -34.10 -35.97 38.71
C THR A 584 -32.70 -35.44 38.36
N LEU A 585 -32.34 -35.46 37.08
CA LEU A 585 -31.07 -34.93 36.60
C LEU A 585 -30.97 -33.40 36.76
N ASN A 586 -32.07 -32.65 36.59
CA ASN A 586 -32.11 -31.20 36.81
C ASN A 586 -31.79 -30.83 38.27
N VAL A 587 -32.35 -31.58 39.23
CA VAL A 587 -32.08 -31.36 40.67
C VAL A 587 -30.59 -31.52 40.96
N ALA A 588 -29.99 -32.63 40.52
CA ALA A 588 -28.57 -32.91 40.70
C ALA A 588 -27.68 -31.87 39.97
N TYR A 589 -28.05 -31.49 38.75
CA TYR A 589 -27.38 -30.42 38.01
C TYR A 589 -27.39 -29.09 38.80
N ARG A 590 -28.56 -28.65 39.28
CA ARG A 590 -28.71 -27.41 40.05
C ARG A 590 -27.90 -27.44 41.34
N HIS A 591 -27.89 -28.56 42.06
CA HIS A 591 -27.05 -28.74 43.24
C HIS A 591 -25.57 -28.55 42.90
N SER A 592 -25.09 -29.16 41.81
CA SER A 592 -23.71 -29.02 41.37
C SER A 592 -23.32 -27.56 41.03
N ILE A 593 -24.22 -26.81 40.37
CA ILE A 593 -23.99 -25.40 40.01
C ILE A 593 -24.04 -24.49 41.24
N LEU A 594 -25.00 -24.71 42.14
CA LEU A 594 -25.11 -23.94 43.38
C LEU A 594 -23.90 -24.18 44.30
N ALA A 595 -23.44 -25.43 44.42
CA ALA A 595 -22.25 -25.76 45.20
C ALA A 595 -20.99 -25.06 44.64
N LEU A 596 -20.81 -25.05 43.32
CA LEU A 596 -19.74 -24.30 42.66
C LEU A 596 -19.85 -22.79 42.96
N SER A 597 -21.04 -22.20 42.80
CA SER A 597 -21.27 -20.78 43.05
C SER A 597 -20.99 -20.39 44.51
N ASN A 598 -21.32 -21.27 45.46
CA ASN A 598 -21.03 -21.08 46.87
C ASN A 598 -19.52 -21.08 47.13
N ALA A 599 -18.79 -22.04 46.54
CA ALA A 599 -17.33 -22.12 46.66
C ALA A 599 -16.61 -20.90 46.06
N ASP A 600 -17.04 -20.46 44.86
CA ASP A 600 -16.52 -19.24 44.23
C ASP A 600 -16.77 -17.99 45.09
N SER A 601 -17.96 -17.90 45.71
CA SER A 601 -18.31 -16.78 46.58
C SER A 601 -17.41 -16.71 47.80
N LEU A 602 -17.16 -17.84 48.46
CA LEU A 602 -16.25 -17.92 49.62
C LEU A 602 -14.80 -17.55 49.24
N MET A 603 -14.37 -18.00 48.06
CA MET A 603 -13.06 -17.65 47.51
C MET A 603 -12.94 -16.14 47.25
N PHE A 604 -14.01 -15.49 46.80
CA PHE A 604 -14.02 -14.04 46.54
C PHE A 604 -14.05 -13.21 47.83
N THR A 605 -14.61 -13.73 48.92
CA THR A 605 -14.61 -13.09 50.24
C THR A 605 -13.38 -13.44 51.09
N ASP A 606 -12.31 -13.94 50.45
CA ASP A 606 -11.05 -14.35 51.08
C ASP A 606 -11.19 -15.42 52.19
N ASN A 607 -12.30 -16.16 52.21
CA ASN A 607 -12.54 -17.22 53.19
C ASN A 607 -12.02 -18.56 52.65
N TYR A 608 -10.70 -18.66 52.51
CA TYR A 608 -10.05 -19.72 51.73
C TYR A 608 -10.21 -21.14 52.30
N ALA A 609 -10.30 -21.28 53.63
CA ALA A 609 -10.49 -22.59 54.29
C ALA A 609 -11.89 -23.15 54.00
N GLU A 610 -12.93 -22.33 54.19
CA GLU A 610 -14.31 -22.71 53.84
C GLU A 610 -14.48 -22.90 52.32
N ALA A 611 -13.81 -22.08 51.51
CA ALA A 611 -13.81 -22.24 50.06
C ALA A 611 -13.27 -23.60 49.62
N LEU A 612 -12.21 -24.13 50.27
CA LEU A 612 -11.68 -25.46 49.98
C LEU A 612 -12.69 -26.58 50.29
N THR A 613 -13.34 -26.51 51.46
CA THR A 613 -14.41 -27.44 51.83
C THR A 613 -15.57 -27.36 50.83
N ALA A 614 -15.98 -26.15 50.44
CA ALA A 614 -17.04 -25.93 49.47
C ALA A 614 -16.66 -26.43 48.05
N TYR A 615 -15.41 -26.27 47.61
CA TYR A 615 -14.95 -26.84 46.34
C TYR A 615 -14.95 -28.37 46.35
N ARG A 616 -14.60 -29.02 47.48
CA ARG A 616 -14.72 -30.48 47.63
C ARG A 616 -16.17 -30.93 47.52
N ALA A 617 -17.08 -30.27 48.23
CA ALA A 617 -18.51 -30.53 48.13
C ALA A 617 -19.03 -30.34 46.68
N ALA A 618 -18.60 -29.30 45.99
CA ALA A 618 -18.97 -29.07 44.58
C ALA A 618 -18.43 -30.15 43.64
N ILE A 619 -17.22 -30.67 43.88
CA ILE A 619 -16.66 -31.82 43.15
C ILE A 619 -17.53 -33.06 43.38
N ASP A 620 -17.92 -33.34 44.63
CA ASP A 620 -18.72 -34.51 44.97
C ASP A 620 -20.13 -34.43 44.41
N GLU A 621 -20.78 -33.26 44.45
CA GLU A 621 -22.08 -33.02 43.79
C GLU A 621 -21.98 -33.20 42.27
N THR A 622 -20.88 -32.73 41.65
CA THR A 622 -20.68 -32.91 40.21
C THR A 622 -20.39 -34.38 39.85
N ARG A 623 -19.68 -35.12 40.71
CA ARG A 623 -19.47 -36.57 40.54
C ARG A 623 -20.77 -37.34 40.70
N LEU A 624 -21.60 -36.98 41.68
CA LEU A 624 -22.93 -37.56 41.87
C LEU A 624 -23.80 -37.34 40.63
N TYR A 625 -23.83 -36.11 40.11
CA TYR A 625 -24.52 -35.78 38.87
C TYR A 625 -24.00 -36.61 37.68
N HIS A 626 -22.67 -36.76 37.54
CA HIS A 626 -22.08 -37.62 36.53
C HIS A 626 -22.56 -39.08 36.65
N THR A 627 -22.53 -39.64 37.85
CA THR A 627 -23.00 -41.01 38.14
C THR A 627 -24.46 -41.17 37.72
N MET A 628 -25.33 -40.24 38.11
CA MET A 628 -26.75 -40.26 37.75
C MET A 628 -26.96 -40.21 36.23
N VAL A 629 -26.16 -39.44 35.49
CA VAL A 629 -26.20 -39.40 34.02
C VAL A 629 -25.78 -40.74 33.42
N THR A 630 -24.74 -41.39 33.97
CA THR A 630 -24.26 -42.68 33.48
C THR A 630 -25.16 -43.86 33.82
N GLU A 631 -25.95 -43.76 34.88
CA GLU A 631 -26.92 -44.78 35.30
C GLU A 631 -28.24 -44.65 34.54
N ASN A 632 -28.63 -43.43 34.16
CA ASN A 632 -29.87 -43.15 33.43
C ASN A 632 -29.63 -43.05 31.92
N LEU A 633 -29.26 -44.16 31.27
CA LEU A 633 -28.99 -44.15 29.82
C LEU A 633 -30.27 -44.05 28.98
N LEU A 634 -30.15 -43.41 27.83
CA LEU A 634 -31.18 -43.26 26.80
C LEU A 634 -31.13 -44.44 25.84
N LEU A 635 -32.24 -45.15 25.65
CA LEU A 635 -32.39 -46.13 24.59
C LEU A 635 -32.67 -45.44 23.25
N ILE A 636 -31.79 -45.65 22.28
CA ILE A 636 -31.92 -45.12 20.91
C ILE A 636 -32.18 -46.26 19.89
N PRO A 637 -32.63 -45.95 18.66
CA PRO A 637 -32.84 -46.96 17.62
C PRO A 637 -31.61 -47.86 17.40
N GLY A 638 -31.85 -49.16 17.20
CA GLY A 638 -30.80 -50.17 17.14
C GLY A 638 -30.39 -50.75 18.50
N ASN A 639 -31.21 -50.54 19.53
CA ASN A 639 -31.04 -51.10 20.89
C ASN A 639 -29.74 -50.67 21.58
N LYS A 640 -29.26 -49.45 21.26
CA LYS A 640 -28.06 -48.88 21.86
C LYS A 640 -28.44 -47.98 23.03
N LEU A 641 -27.65 -48.03 24.09
CA LEU A 641 -27.76 -47.16 25.25
C LEU A 641 -26.72 -46.05 25.15
N VAL A 642 -27.15 -44.79 25.27
CA VAL A 642 -26.27 -43.61 25.23
C VAL A 642 -26.54 -42.70 26.42
N PRO A 643 -25.55 -41.95 26.93
CA PRO A 643 -25.79 -40.96 27.97
C PRO A 643 -26.84 -39.92 27.55
N ARG A 644 -27.72 -39.54 28.49
CA ARG A 644 -28.75 -38.50 28.27
C ARG A 644 -28.18 -37.09 28.21
N VAL A 645 -27.00 -36.90 28.77
CA VAL A 645 -26.25 -35.64 28.84
C VAL A 645 -24.90 -35.86 28.21
N ASP A 646 -24.36 -34.84 27.55
CA ASP A 646 -22.97 -34.85 27.11
C ASP A 646 -22.03 -34.95 28.32
N THR A 647 -21.47 -36.15 28.53
CA THR A 647 -20.57 -36.42 29.67
C THR A 647 -19.28 -35.59 29.59
N SER A 648 -18.92 -35.07 28.41
CA SER A 648 -17.76 -34.20 28.26
C SER A 648 -17.94 -32.85 28.97
N LEU A 649 -19.17 -32.30 29.01
CA LEU A 649 -19.49 -31.07 29.74
C LEU A 649 -19.25 -31.25 31.25
N ILE A 650 -19.67 -32.40 31.78
CA ILE A 650 -19.52 -32.75 33.19
C ILE A 650 -18.05 -32.97 33.54
N MET A 651 -17.32 -33.70 32.70
CA MET A 651 -15.87 -33.93 32.89
C MET A 651 -15.07 -32.63 32.82
N ASN A 652 -15.45 -31.70 31.94
CA ASN A 652 -14.85 -30.37 31.89
C ASN A 652 -15.09 -29.58 33.17
N ARG A 653 -16.30 -29.63 33.73
CA ARG A 653 -16.64 -28.98 35.01
C ARG A 653 -15.85 -29.59 36.18
N LEU A 654 -15.72 -30.92 36.24
CA LEU A 654 -14.91 -31.60 37.25
C LEU A 654 -13.45 -31.15 37.21
N ARG A 655 -12.86 -31.11 36.01
CA ARG A 655 -11.47 -30.63 35.83
C ARG A 655 -11.31 -29.17 36.25
N LEU A 656 -12.29 -28.31 35.94
CA LEU A 656 -12.29 -26.91 36.36
C LEU A 656 -12.31 -26.79 37.89
N LEU A 657 -13.20 -27.54 38.55
CA LEU A 657 -13.33 -27.57 40.00
C LEU A 657 -12.05 -28.06 40.69
N GLU A 658 -11.44 -29.14 40.19
CA GLU A 658 -10.15 -29.66 40.69
C GLU A 658 -9.04 -28.60 40.59
N ASN A 659 -8.96 -27.90 39.46
CA ASN A 659 -8.00 -26.81 39.26
C ASN A 659 -8.26 -25.63 40.22
N ARG A 660 -9.53 -25.24 40.39
CA ARG A 660 -9.91 -24.13 41.30
C ARG A 660 -9.63 -24.47 42.76
N ARG A 661 -9.93 -25.70 43.19
CA ARG A 661 -9.54 -26.22 44.50
C ARG A 661 -8.03 -26.14 44.71
N GLY A 662 -7.24 -26.62 43.74
CA GLY A 662 -5.78 -26.56 43.80
C GLY A 662 -5.23 -25.13 43.88
N ASN A 663 -5.88 -24.17 43.19
CA ASN A 663 -5.53 -22.76 43.28
C ASN A 663 -5.90 -22.14 44.63
N ALA A 664 -7.08 -22.47 45.16
CA ALA A 664 -7.51 -22.03 46.49
C ALA A 664 -6.52 -22.52 47.57
N LEU A 665 -6.05 -23.77 47.48
CA LEU A 665 -5.06 -24.31 48.39
C LEU A 665 -3.74 -23.55 48.33
N LYS A 666 -3.24 -23.23 47.12
CA LYS A 666 -2.02 -22.42 46.96
C LYS A 666 -2.16 -21.03 47.56
N ILE A 667 -3.31 -20.38 47.37
CA ILE A 667 -3.58 -19.05 47.93
C ILE A 667 -3.64 -19.11 49.45
N LEU A 668 -4.34 -20.11 50.00
CA LEU A 668 -4.36 -20.35 51.45
C LEU A 668 -2.94 -20.52 52.00
N ILE A 669 -2.12 -21.37 51.39
CA ILE A 669 -0.74 -21.60 51.85
C ILE A 669 0.08 -20.29 51.79
N ARG A 670 -0.12 -19.47 50.76
CA ARG A 670 0.55 -18.17 50.66
C ARG A 670 0.16 -17.23 51.80
N GLU A 671 -1.13 -17.07 52.06
CA GLU A 671 -1.63 -16.22 53.14
C GLU A 671 -1.20 -16.74 54.53
N PHE A 672 -1.13 -18.06 54.67
CA PHE A 672 -0.59 -18.70 55.86
C PHE A 672 0.89 -18.39 56.05
N LYS A 673 1.72 -18.49 55.01
CA LYS A 673 3.16 -18.14 55.05
C LYS A 673 3.38 -16.65 55.35
N ILE A 674 2.53 -15.77 54.81
CA ILE A 674 2.59 -14.32 55.12
C ILE A 674 2.33 -14.11 56.61
N SER A 675 1.27 -14.71 57.15
CA SER A 675 0.93 -14.59 58.57
C SER A 675 2.00 -15.21 59.48
N GLN A 676 2.62 -16.32 59.06
CA GLN A 676 3.74 -16.95 59.75
C GLN A 676 4.96 -16.03 59.82
N LYS A 677 5.34 -15.43 58.69
CA LYS A 677 6.48 -14.51 58.62
C LYS A 677 6.23 -13.27 59.47
N ASP A 678 5.03 -12.68 59.39
CA ASP A 678 4.64 -11.55 60.23
C ASP A 678 4.70 -11.93 61.72
N TYR A 679 4.22 -13.12 62.08
CA TYR A 679 4.35 -13.65 63.43
C TYR A 679 5.82 -13.73 63.88
N GLU A 680 6.71 -14.30 63.07
CA GLU A 680 8.14 -14.44 63.40
C GLU A 680 8.78 -13.07 63.66
N VAL A 681 8.50 -12.08 62.81
CA VAL A 681 8.98 -10.70 62.97
C VAL A 681 8.46 -10.07 64.27
N PHE A 682 7.16 -10.17 64.55
CA PHE A 682 6.60 -9.61 65.79
C PHE A 682 7.08 -10.35 67.04
N ASN A 683 7.34 -11.65 66.93
CA ASN A 683 7.88 -12.47 68.01
C ASN A 683 9.34 -12.09 68.31
N GLU A 684 10.17 -11.84 67.30
CA GLU A 684 11.55 -11.34 67.48
C GLU A 684 11.59 -9.92 68.06
N ALA A 685 10.65 -9.06 67.64
CA ALA A 685 10.50 -7.70 68.17
C ALA A 685 9.80 -7.63 69.55
N GLU A 686 9.42 -8.77 70.13
CA GLU A 686 8.70 -8.89 71.40
C GLU A 686 7.34 -8.15 71.43
N VAL A 687 6.69 -7.96 70.28
CA VAL A 687 5.36 -7.35 70.13
C VAL A 687 4.26 -8.42 70.24
N TRP A 688 4.09 -8.97 71.45
CA TRP A 688 3.27 -10.16 71.70
C TRP A 688 1.79 -10.04 71.28
N GLY A 689 1.19 -8.86 71.36
CA GLY A 689 -0.19 -8.63 70.94
C GLY A 689 -0.40 -8.84 69.43
N GLN A 690 0.49 -8.29 68.61
CA GLN A 690 0.44 -8.47 67.16
C GLN A 690 0.82 -9.89 66.76
N ALA A 691 1.82 -10.49 67.42
CA ALA A 691 2.19 -11.89 67.23
C ALA A 691 1.00 -12.83 67.52
N LEU A 692 0.24 -12.59 68.59
CA LEU A 692 -0.95 -13.37 68.93
C LEU A 692 -2.05 -13.23 67.85
N THR A 693 -2.32 -12.02 67.37
CA THR A 693 -3.30 -11.79 66.30
C THR A 693 -2.93 -12.54 65.02
N ARG A 694 -1.65 -12.59 64.64
CA ARG A 694 -1.20 -13.36 63.47
C ARG A 694 -1.38 -14.86 63.66
N LEU A 695 -1.07 -15.39 64.84
CA LEU A 695 -1.33 -16.81 65.14
C LEU A 695 -2.83 -17.15 65.15
N GLN A 696 -3.69 -16.25 65.62
CA GLN A 696 -5.15 -16.43 65.55
C GLN A 696 -5.63 -16.41 64.11
N GLN A 697 -5.15 -15.49 63.28
CA GLN A 697 -5.45 -15.48 61.84
C GLN A 697 -5.01 -16.78 61.16
N MET A 698 -3.83 -17.30 61.50
CA MET A 698 -3.36 -18.61 60.99
C MET A 698 -4.27 -19.76 61.44
N GLN A 699 -4.83 -19.69 62.65
CA GLN A 699 -5.80 -20.67 63.15
C GLN A 699 -7.14 -20.58 62.41
N ASP A 700 -7.61 -19.36 62.11
CA ASP A 700 -8.88 -19.12 61.42
C ASP A 700 -8.85 -19.58 59.95
N ILE A 701 -7.70 -19.49 59.28
CA ILE A 701 -7.53 -19.94 57.89
C ILE A 701 -7.06 -21.39 57.76
N LEU A 702 -7.04 -22.16 58.86
CA LEU A 702 -6.62 -23.55 58.81
C LEU A 702 -7.65 -24.41 58.06
N PRO A 703 -7.27 -25.16 57.03
CA PRO A 703 -8.23 -25.98 56.28
C PRO A 703 -8.77 -27.11 57.15
N GLU A 704 -10.05 -27.47 56.98
CA GLU A 704 -10.68 -28.53 57.78
C GLU A 704 -10.29 -29.94 57.31
N HIS A 705 -10.04 -30.13 56.02
CA HIS A 705 -9.82 -31.46 55.44
C HIS A 705 -8.37 -31.96 55.68
N PRO A 706 -8.17 -33.22 56.12
CA PRO A 706 -6.84 -33.74 56.48
C PRO A 706 -5.81 -33.64 55.35
N GLU A 707 -6.19 -33.91 54.10
CA GLU A 707 -5.29 -33.80 52.95
C GLU A 707 -4.78 -32.37 52.74
N ASP A 708 -5.63 -31.36 52.95
CA ASP A 708 -5.26 -29.95 52.76
C ASP A 708 -4.37 -29.47 53.92
N GLN A 709 -4.61 -29.97 55.13
CA GLN A 709 -3.71 -29.77 56.28
C GLN A 709 -2.35 -30.43 56.05
N HIS A 710 -2.31 -31.66 55.51
CA HIS A 710 -1.07 -32.34 55.15
C HIS A 710 -0.29 -31.58 54.07
N ALA A 711 -0.97 -31.12 53.02
CA ALA A 711 -0.33 -30.31 51.97
C ALA A 711 0.27 -29.01 52.54
N LEU A 712 -0.44 -28.34 53.45
CA LEU A 712 0.07 -27.16 54.15
C LEU A 712 1.23 -27.52 55.09
N GLN A 713 1.17 -28.64 55.80
CA GLN A 713 2.24 -29.13 56.67
C GLN A 713 3.53 -29.43 55.88
N ASP A 714 3.41 -30.12 54.75
CA ASP A 714 4.53 -30.47 53.86
C ASP A 714 5.19 -29.22 53.29
N GLU A 715 4.39 -28.25 52.84
CA GLU A 715 4.87 -26.99 52.26
C GLU A 715 5.54 -26.06 53.30
N LEU A 716 5.29 -26.30 54.59
CA LEU A 716 5.93 -25.64 55.73
C LEU A 716 7.05 -26.47 56.37
N GLN A 717 7.30 -27.69 55.90
CA GLN A 717 8.32 -28.60 56.41
C GLN A 717 8.20 -28.86 57.93
N LEU A 718 6.97 -28.98 58.44
CA LEU A 718 6.71 -29.19 59.86
C LEU A 718 6.77 -30.68 60.22
N ASN A 719 7.59 -31.03 61.20
CA ASN A 719 7.70 -32.40 61.74
C ASN A 719 6.54 -32.78 62.69
N THR A 720 5.63 -31.84 62.97
CA THR A 720 4.45 -32.03 63.82
C THR A 720 3.20 -31.61 63.06
N PRO A 721 2.03 -32.23 63.35
CA PRO A 721 0.76 -31.79 62.78
C PRO A 721 0.56 -30.28 62.96
N ILE A 722 0.06 -29.61 61.92
CA ILE A 722 0.01 -28.14 61.89
C ILE A 722 -0.90 -27.53 62.97
N SER A 723 -1.99 -28.20 63.33
CA SER A 723 -2.86 -27.81 64.44
C SER A 723 -2.10 -27.82 65.77
N GLN A 724 -1.34 -28.88 66.03
CA GLN A 724 -0.50 -29.00 67.22
C GLN A 724 0.63 -27.96 67.24
N TYR A 725 1.22 -27.65 66.07
CA TYR A 725 2.21 -26.58 65.94
C TYR A 725 1.61 -25.22 66.33
N LEU A 726 0.44 -24.88 65.81
CA LEU A 726 -0.24 -23.62 66.11
C LEU A 726 -0.62 -23.53 67.59
N ASP A 727 -1.18 -24.58 68.18
CA ASP A 727 -1.55 -24.61 69.60
C ASP A 727 -0.34 -24.37 70.51
N GLN A 728 0.79 -25.02 70.22
CA GLN A 728 2.04 -24.82 70.98
C GLN A 728 2.53 -23.37 70.89
N LYS A 729 2.47 -22.75 69.70
CA LYS A 729 2.88 -21.36 69.49
C LYS A 729 1.92 -20.37 70.15
N LEU A 730 0.62 -20.60 70.04
CA LEU A 730 -0.42 -19.81 70.71
C LEU A 730 -0.26 -19.83 72.23
N ASP A 731 -0.04 -21.01 72.82
CA ASP A 731 0.16 -21.14 74.27
C ASP A 731 1.48 -20.54 74.76
N ALA A 732 2.54 -20.63 73.96
CA ALA A 732 3.80 -19.94 74.25
C ALA A 732 3.62 -18.41 74.21
N CYS A 733 2.94 -17.89 73.18
CA CYS A 733 2.69 -16.46 73.02
C CYS A 733 1.78 -15.90 74.14
N LYS A 734 0.68 -16.60 74.48
CA LYS A 734 -0.22 -16.21 75.60
C LYS A 734 0.49 -16.17 76.95
N ARG A 735 1.48 -17.05 77.19
CA ARG A 735 2.29 -17.02 78.42
C ARG A 735 3.24 -15.83 78.50
N LYS A 736 3.70 -15.31 77.37
CA LYS A 736 4.56 -14.12 77.28
C LYS A 736 3.78 -12.81 77.43
N LEU A 737 2.48 -12.85 77.16
CA LEU A 737 1.56 -11.71 77.24
C LEU A 737 0.97 -11.51 78.66
N ARG A 738 1.03 -12.55 79.50
CA ARG A 738 0.73 -12.50 80.94
C ARG A 738 1.97 -12.12 81.72
#